data_AF-A0A1C2E8S0-F1
#
_entry.id   AF-A0A1C2E8S0-F1
#
_cell.length_a   1.000
_cell.length_b   1.000
_cell.length_c   1.000
_cell.angle_alpha   90.00
_cell.angle_beta   90.00
_cell.angle_gamma   90.00
#
_symmetry.space_group_name_H-M   'P 1'
#
loop_
_entity.id
_entity.type
_entity.pdbx_description
1 polymer ?
#
loop_
_entity_poly.entity_id
_entity_poly.type
_entity_poly.pdbx_seq_one_letter_code
_entity_poly.pdbx_strand_id
1 'polypeptide(L)'
;MAGLNPIVIENQKTGNPQSEWDLDGPSSSNIQGFATTISVNAGGTVSLKINTDSANYRIAIYRLGYYAGLGARLITTIQKTTASVQPAPGGTPAIGLVDASNWAVTATWAVPSDAVSGIYIAKLVRQDSTAGASHIPFIVRNDGVRRDIVFQTSDTTWHAYNGWGGANLYGGNATASSDGRAYKVSYNRPFVTRDGIGTYAGPQDFVFSAEYAAIRWLERNGFDVAYVSGVDVGPGAYPLTNYKVYMSVGHDEYWSGDQRANVEAARDAGVHLIFISGNEVYWKTRWEADASGAPNRTLVTYKETHAVAKIDPSSQWTGTWRDPSFTPISDGGRPENALTGTIFQVDSFRADTITIPYGPSKFRFWRNTSVAGTQSGQVASLATGILGYEWDESPDNGFRPPSLIHLSATTLSVNTYLLDYGNTVGPAQATHNLALYRAPSGALVFGAGTVFWSFGLDTDHDYANDGPVTVTPEDPNVQQATVNLLADMGVQPQTLQGNLVTASASTDLTPPVSTISTPAAGASLVQQQAVTVSGTASDAGGLVAVVEVSTDGGATWHPATGTTNWTFTWQPLLPGNYTITARGVDDSMNVETPGAGVSVTVTPAATVSLFTQKDVPFTLSTDDHNALEIGLRFKATTGGTVSAIRFYKNPSNVGAHIGHLWSSTGTLLAAASFSNETASGWQQANLTTAVTLTVGATYVVSYSSNGFYSVDYNYFYRQRSIGSLVAPSGLSVGNGVFVYGSAGSFPSSSFLNSNYWVDVVFNRAGGAGNLPPTANNDSGFVTTENTALAIPASSLLANDTDPNGYTLSVTGVSSPTNGTVAYNAGTQIATFTPTTNYVGDAGFVYSITNGHGGTASANVALAVNPSGQTTVSLFSISDVPATVTENDNNAVELGVQFQSSAAGQVTGILFYKGPQNTGTHIANLWTASGTLLATATFVNETASGWQVVTFPAVAISANTVYVASYHTQTGYYSANSGYFSTAHVSGVLTAPATGPVGGNGLYAYGASSAFPTSSYNATNYWVDVVFQPTSQSTYSLFSLNDTPATVTQNDPNAVELGVKFQSSSAVQALGIRFYKGPQNTGPHVANLWSSTGTLLATATFAGETASGWQTVTFASPVPLTANTIYVASYHTTTGYYSATSAYFTTGHTSAMLLAPDSASAGGNGVYIYGASAFPTSSYNSTNYWVDVIVSNSSGAPVV
;
A
#
# COMPACT_ATOMS: atom_id res chain seq x y z
N MET A 1 10.39 11.26 -62.69
CA MET A 1 10.44 10.57 -61.39
C MET A 1 9.83 11.37 -60.24
N ALA A 2 9.03 12.42 -60.49
CA ALA A 2 8.29 13.10 -59.43
C ALA A 2 7.10 12.20 -59.01
N GLY A 3 7.04 11.80 -57.73
CA GLY A 3 5.92 11.04 -57.14
C GLY A 3 6.23 9.62 -56.67
N LEU A 4 7.39 9.04 -57.03
CA LEU A 4 7.81 7.74 -56.50
C LEU A 4 8.49 7.89 -55.15
N ASN A 5 8.18 7.00 -54.20
CA ASN A 5 8.91 6.93 -52.94
C ASN A 5 10.31 6.30 -53.13
N PRO A 6 11.25 6.51 -52.19
CA PRO A 6 12.63 6.04 -52.34
C PRO A 6 12.76 4.52 -52.46
N ILE A 7 11.86 3.74 -51.86
CA ILE A 7 11.89 2.28 -51.93
C ILE A 7 11.60 1.80 -53.36
N VAL A 8 10.61 2.39 -54.03
CA VAL A 8 10.33 2.08 -55.44
C VAL A 8 11.53 2.43 -56.32
N ILE A 9 12.18 3.58 -56.09
CA ILE A 9 13.37 3.99 -56.84
C ILE A 9 14.54 3.04 -56.56
N GLU A 10 14.71 2.62 -55.32
CA GLU A 10 15.77 1.69 -54.91
C GLU A 10 15.58 0.31 -55.56
N ASN A 11 14.35 -0.19 -55.60
CA ASN A 11 14.01 -1.48 -56.22
C ASN A 11 14.16 -1.52 -57.75
N GLN A 12 14.29 -0.38 -58.42
CA GLN A 12 14.64 -0.33 -59.84
C GLN A 12 16.13 -0.60 -60.10
N LYS A 13 16.98 -0.58 -59.06
CA LYS A 13 18.40 -0.89 -59.18
C LYS A 13 18.62 -2.40 -59.21
N THR A 14 19.67 -2.83 -59.90
CA THR A 14 20.07 -4.24 -59.99
C THR A 14 20.51 -4.77 -58.63
N GLY A 15 19.89 -5.85 -58.15
CA GLY A 15 20.33 -6.60 -56.96
C GLY A 15 21.45 -7.59 -57.26
N ASN A 16 21.88 -8.31 -56.23
CA ASN A 16 22.91 -9.35 -56.27
C ASN A 16 22.34 -10.69 -55.82
N PRO A 17 22.69 -11.82 -56.45
CA PRO A 17 22.22 -13.14 -56.02
C PRO A 17 22.66 -13.47 -54.59
N GLN A 18 21.85 -14.26 -53.87
CA GLN A 18 22.07 -14.63 -52.47
C GLN A 18 23.47 -15.21 -52.21
N SER A 19 24.02 -16.00 -53.14
CA SER A 19 25.37 -16.56 -53.05
C SER A 19 26.48 -15.50 -52.92
N GLU A 20 26.23 -14.25 -53.33
CA GLU A 20 27.22 -13.16 -53.23
C GLU A 20 27.17 -12.42 -51.89
N TRP A 21 25.98 -12.23 -51.31
CA TRP A 21 25.77 -11.39 -50.13
C TRP A 21 25.50 -12.18 -48.85
N ASP A 22 24.99 -13.40 -48.93
CA ASP A 22 24.64 -14.23 -47.76
C ASP A 22 25.78 -15.19 -47.36
N LEU A 23 25.62 -15.94 -46.26
CA LEU A 23 26.54 -16.98 -45.80
C LEU A 23 25.89 -18.37 -45.99
N ASP A 24 26.65 -19.32 -46.54
CA ASP A 24 26.21 -20.72 -46.70
C ASP A 24 26.14 -21.51 -45.37
N GLY A 25 26.44 -20.85 -44.23
CA GLY A 25 26.53 -21.46 -42.92
C GLY A 25 26.90 -20.44 -41.83
N PRO A 26 27.44 -20.88 -40.68
CA PRO A 26 27.77 -19.97 -39.58
C PRO A 26 28.83 -18.94 -39.94
N SER A 27 28.78 -17.80 -39.26
CA SER A 27 29.87 -16.81 -39.28
C SER A 27 31.20 -17.43 -38.84
N SER A 28 32.27 -17.17 -39.60
CA SER A 28 33.59 -17.78 -39.36
C SER A 28 34.35 -17.07 -38.25
N SER A 29 34.82 -17.81 -37.24
CA SER A 29 35.59 -17.25 -36.11
C SER A 29 36.95 -16.64 -36.49
N ASN A 30 37.46 -16.94 -37.69
CA ASN A 30 38.73 -16.42 -38.21
C ASN A 30 38.61 -15.05 -38.93
N ILE A 31 37.39 -14.50 -39.06
CA ILE A 31 37.13 -13.14 -39.52
C ILE A 31 35.78 -12.64 -38.98
N GLN A 32 35.79 -11.77 -37.98
CA GLN A 32 34.56 -11.24 -37.36
C GLN A 32 34.70 -9.76 -37.03
N GLY A 33 33.59 -9.05 -36.87
CA GLY A 33 33.62 -7.66 -36.47
C GLY A 33 32.26 -7.12 -36.08
N PHE A 34 32.23 -5.84 -35.72
CA PHE A 34 31.01 -5.10 -35.40
C PHE A 34 31.13 -3.63 -35.82
N ALA A 35 30.00 -2.95 -35.96
CA ALA A 35 29.94 -1.52 -36.16
C ALA A 35 29.98 -0.78 -34.82
N THR A 36 30.70 0.35 -34.74
CA THR A 36 30.82 1.13 -33.50
C THR A 36 29.51 1.78 -33.05
N THR A 37 28.53 1.89 -33.96
CA THR A 37 27.14 2.24 -33.70
C THR A 37 26.26 1.26 -34.47
N ILE A 38 25.13 0.85 -33.90
CA ILE A 38 24.21 -0.06 -34.61
C ILE A 38 23.48 0.65 -35.76
N SER A 39 23.32 1.97 -35.65
CA SER A 39 22.65 2.81 -36.61
C SER A 39 23.49 4.05 -36.96
N VAL A 40 23.29 4.59 -38.15
CA VAL A 40 23.90 5.84 -38.63
C VAL A 40 22.94 6.55 -39.57
N ASN A 41 22.93 7.88 -39.56
CA ASN A 41 22.14 8.63 -40.54
C ASN A 41 22.82 8.66 -41.93
N ALA A 42 22.04 8.77 -43.01
CA ALA A 42 22.57 9.06 -44.34
C ALA A 42 23.49 10.30 -44.32
N GLY A 43 24.61 10.24 -45.04
CA GLY A 43 25.67 11.27 -44.98
C GLY A 43 26.62 11.15 -43.77
N GLY A 44 26.35 10.24 -42.83
CA GLY A 44 27.23 9.93 -41.70
C GLY A 44 28.40 9.01 -42.08
N THR A 45 29.03 8.40 -41.07
CA THR A 45 30.13 7.44 -41.26
C THR A 45 29.94 6.22 -40.38
N VAL A 46 29.96 5.03 -40.99
CA VAL A 46 30.04 3.75 -40.27
C VAL A 46 31.51 3.47 -40.00
N SER A 47 31.84 3.16 -38.74
CA SER A 47 33.17 2.66 -38.37
C SER A 47 33.06 1.19 -37.97
N LEU A 48 33.97 0.37 -38.49
CA LEU A 48 33.99 -1.08 -38.31
C LEU A 48 35.23 -1.50 -37.53
N LYS A 49 35.03 -2.33 -36.51
CA LYS A 49 36.10 -2.98 -35.74
C LYS A 49 36.11 -4.46 -36.12
N ILE A 50 37.11 -4.87 -36.89
CA ILE A 50 37.25 -6.22 -37.43
C ILE A 50 38.48 -6.89 -36.83
N ASN A 51 38.34 -8.15 -36.45
CA ASN A 51 39.43 -9.02 -36.02
C ASN A 51 39.66 -10.14 -37.06
N THR A 52 40.86 -10.20 -37.63
CA THR A 52 41.32 -11.29 -38.49
C THR A 52 42.84 -11.26 -38.63
N ASP A 53 43.45 -12.46 -38.69
CA ASP A 53 44.87 -12.63 -39.04
C ASP A 53 45.12 -12.60 -40.55
N SER A 54 44.07 -12.57 -41.37
CA SER A 54 44.18 -12.48 -42.82
C SER A 54 44.71 -11.12 -43.26
N ALA A 55 45.82 -11.11 -43.99
CA ALA A 55 46.31 -9.91 -44.66
C ALA A 55 45.60 -9.63 -46.00
N ASN A 56 44.64 -10.46 -46.42
CA ASN A 56 43.91 -10.26 -47.67
C ASN A 56 42.44 -10.61 -47.49
N TYR A 57 41.60 -9.60 -47.28
CA TYR A 57 40.16 -9.77 -47.14
C TYR A 57 39.40 -8.57 -47.72
N ARG A 58 38.14 -8.79 -48.08
CA ARG A 58 37.24 -7.73 -48.56
C ARG A 58 36.08 -7.51 -47.59
N ILE A 59 35.58 -6.29 -47.59
CA ILE A 59 34.35 -5.86 -46.91
C ILE A 59 33.39 -5.41 -48.00
N ALA A 60 32.34 -6.17 -48.28
CA ALA A 60 31.30 -5.76 -49.22
C ALA A 60 30.09 -5.25 -48.45
N ILE A 61 29.71 -4.00 -48.70
CA ILE A 61 28.53 -3.38 -48.09
C ILE A 61 27.33 -3.63 -48.99
N TYR A 62 26.31 -4.32 -48.46
CA TYR A 62 25.03 -4.53 -49.14
C TYR A 62 23.89 -3.84 -48.38
N ARG A 63 22.87 -3.38 -49.11
CA ARG A 63 21.57 -3.00 -48.54
C ARG A 63 20.59 -4.16 -48.78
N LEU A 64 19.96 -4.68 -47.73
CA LEU A 64 18.90 -5.69 -47.82
C LEU A 64 17.63 -5.08 -48.43
N GLY A 65 16.83 -5.87 -49.13
CA GLY A 65 15.61 -5.40 -49.80
C GLY A 65 15.06 -6.41 -50.80
N TYR A 66 14.12 -6.00 -51.66
CA TYR A 66 13.50 -6.92 -52.63
C TYR A 66 14.36 -7.18 -53.87
N TYR A 67 14.69 -6.11 -54.62
CA TYR A 67 15.51 -6.15 -55.85
C TYR A 67 15.16 -7.28 -56.84
N ALA A 68 13.89 -7.37 -57.23
CA ALA A 68 13.37 -8.43 -58.11
C ALA A 68 13.59 -9.86 -57.57
N GLY A 69 13.59 -10.01 -56.25
CA GLY A 69 13.75 -11.29 -55.55
C GLY A 69 15.19 -11.64 -55.18
N LEU A 70 16.18 -10.82 -55.56
CA LEU A 70 17.60 -11.09 -55.30
C LEU A 70 18.04 -10.79 -53.86
N GLY A 71 17.25 -10.02 -53.09
CA GLY A 71 17.40 -9.94 -51.63
C GLY A 71 18.35 -8.88 -51.08
N ALA A 72 19.36 -8.49 -51.86
CA ALA A 72 20.23 -7.39 -51.49
C ALA A 72 20.87 -6.73 -52.71
N ARG A 73 21.40 -5.52 -52.52
CA ARG A 73 22.17 -4.79 -53.53
C ARG A 73 23.53 -4.39 -52.98
N LEU A 74 24.58 -4.67 -53.75
CA LEU A 74 25.93 -4.19 -53.47
C LEU A 74 25.99 -2.66 -53.58
N ILE A 75 26.49 -2.03 -52.53
CA ILE A 75 26.70 -0.59 -52.46
C ILE A 75 28.14 -0.25 -52.80
N THR A 76 29.08 -0.95 -52.15
CA THR A 76 30.52 -0.76 -52.37
C THR A 76 31.32 -1.94 -51.81
N THR A 77 32.59 -2.03 -52.21
CA THR A 77 33.55 -3.00 -51.69
C THR A 77 34.80 -2.27 -51.22
N ILE A 78 35.26 -2.58 -50.01
CA ILE A 78 36.52 -2.09 -49.44
C ILE A 78 37.50 -3.27 -49.40
N GLN A 79 38.62 -3.14 -50.11
CA GLN A 79 39.69 -4.13 -50.10
C GLN A 79 40.67 -3.85 -48.96
N LYS A 80 41.11 -4.88 -48.24
CA LYS A 80 42.10 -4.78 -47.16
C LYS A 80 43.29 -5.70 -47.46
N THR A 81 44.49 -5.11 -47.43
CA THR A 81 45.77 -5.78 -47.71
C THR A 81 46.68 -5.87 -46.46
N THR A 82 46.09 -5.70 -45.28
CA THR A 82 46.78 -5.74 -43.98
C THR A 82 45.90 -6.48 -42.99
N ALA A 83 46.51 -7.35 -42.18
CA ALA A 83 45.81 -8.06 -41.11
C ALA A 83 45.28 -7.06 -40.08
N SER A 84 44.17 -7.43 -39.45
CA SER A 84 43.48 -6.64 -38.42
C SER A 84 43.44 -7.45 -37.13
N VAL A 85 44.60 -7.83 -36.59
CA VAL A 85 44.67 -8.59 -35.34
C VAL A 85 44.36 -7.67 -34.18
N GLN A 86 43.32 -7.99 -33.42
CA GLN A 86 42.85 -7.19 -32.28
C GLN A 86 43.27 -7.81 -30.94
N PRO A 87 43.39 -7.02 -29.86
CA PRO A 87 43.60 -7.56 -28.52
C PRO A 87 42.41 -8.43 -28.07
N ALA A 88 42.60 -9.28 -27.05
CA ALA A 88 41.48 -9.97 -26.43
C ALA A 88 40.45 -8.96 -25.90
N PRO A 89 39.13 -9.23 -26.03
CA PRO A 89 38.10 -8.35 -25.50
C PRO A 89 38.20 -8.26 -23.97
N GLY A 90 37.78 -7.13 -23.42
CA GLY A 90 37.62 -6.94 -21.98
C GLY A 90 36.24 -7.38 -21.48
N GLY A 91 35.80 -6.81 -20.36
CA GLY A 91 34.50 -7.07 -19.75
C GLY A 91 34.61 -7.69 -18.35
N THR A 92 33.55 -8.34 -17.91
CA THR A 92 33.48 -9.02 -16.60
C THR A 92 32.88 -10.41 -16.81
N PRO A 93 33.73 -11.42 -17.08
CA PRO A 93 33.27 -12.78 -17.39
C PRO A 93 32.37 -13.40 -16.31
N ALA A 94 32.57 -13.04 -15.05
CA ALA A 94 31.74 -13.54 -13.95
C ALA A 94 30.24 -13.25 -14.17
N ILE A 95 29.88 -12.10 -14.74
CA ILE A 95 28.49 -11.74 -15.07
C ILE A 95 28.16 -11.94 -16.56
N GLY A 96 29.02 -12.65 -17.30
CA GLY A 96 28.87 -12.91 -18.74
C GLY A 96 29.11 -11.70 -19.65
N LEU A 97 29.58 -10.56 -19.13
CA LEU A 97 29.85 -9.38 -19.95
C LEU A 97 31.16 -9.55 -20.72
N VAL A 98 31.09 -9.58 -22.04
CA VAL A 98 32.25 -9.48 -22.94
C VAL A 98 32.11 -8.22 -23.79
N ASP A 99 33.16 -7.40 -23.81
CA ASP A 99 33.16 -6.09 -24.47
C ASP A 99 34.48 -5.86 -25.22
N ALA A 100 34.39 -5.69 -26.55
CA ALA A 100 35.52 -5.44 -27.43
C ALA A 100 35.71 -3.95 -27.78
N SER A 101 35.29 -3.03 -26.91
CA SER A 101 35.53 -1.58 -27.05
C SER A 101 37.02 -1.24 -27.20
N ASN A 102 37.91 -2.06 -26.64
CA ASN A 102 39.36 -1.93 -26.77
C ASN A 102 39.92 -2.25 -28.18
N TRP A 103 39.11 -2.81 -29.09
CA TRP A 103 39.52 -3.01 -30.48
C TRP A 103 39.66 -1.67 -31.22
N ALA A 104 40.65 -1.57 -32.10
CA ALA A 104 40.83 -0.41 -32.97
C ALA A 104 39.84 -0.46 -34.15
N VAL A 105 39.41 0.70 -34.63
CA VAL A 105 38.67 0.81 -35.90
C VAL A 105 39.61 0.44 -37.04
N THR A 106 39.22 -0.52 -37.88
CA THR A 106 40.07 -1.06 -38.96
C THR A 106 39.54 -0.72 -40.35
N ALA A 107 38.29 -0.30 -40.45
CA ALA A 107 37.69 0.23 -41.67
C ALA A 107 36.61 1.27 -41.34
N THR A 108 36.39 2.21 -42.25
CA THR A 108 35.26 3.13 -42.21
C THR A 108 34.60 3.18 -43.57
N TRP A 109 33.32 3.53 -43.59
CA TRP A 109 32.57 3.80 -44.80
C TRP A 109 31.77 5.09 -44.63
N ALA A 110 32.03 6.08 -45.49
CA ALA A 110 31.21 7.27 -45.58
C ALA A 110 29.89 6.91 -46.26
N VAL A 111 28.79 7.00 -45.50
CA VAL A 111 27.46 6.67 -46.01
C VAL A 111 27.04 7.76 -46.98
N PRO A 112 26.66 7.43 -48.23
CA PRO A 112 26.16 8.43 -49.17
C PRO A 112 25.01 9.24 -48.56
N SER A 113 24.97 10.55 -48.82
CA SER A 113 23.88 11.42 -48.33
C SER A 113 22.52 11.09 -48.95
N ASP A 114 22.53 10.40 -50.09
CA ASP A 114 21.35 9.90 -50.80
C ASP A 114 21.09 8.41 -50.54
N ALA A 115 21.74 7.81 -49.53
CA ALA A 115 21.47 6.44 -49.13
C ALA A 115 20.00 6.27 -48.70
N VAL A 116 19.36 5.23 -49.24
CA VAL A 116 17.98 4.89 -48.90
C VAL A 116 17.98 4.19 -47.54
N SER A 117 17.10 4.62 -46.64
CA SER A 117 17.01 4.00 -45.32
C SER A 117 16.78 2.49 -45.44
N GLY A 118 17.43 1.70 -44.61
CA GLY A 118 17.44 0.25 -44.74
C GLY A 118 18.34 -0.43 -43.72
N ILE A 119 18.23 -1.75 -43.67
CA ILE A 119 19.22 -2.59 -43.01
C ILE A 119 20.33 -2.90 -44.01
N TYR A 120 21.56 -2.68 -43.58
CA TYR A 120 22.76 -2.91 -44.35
C TYR A 120 23.59 -4.00 -43.68
N ILE A 121 24.31 -4.76 -44.49
CA ILE A 121 25.27 -5.76 -44.01
C ILE A 121 26.65 -5.46 -44.59
N ALA A 122 27.69 -5.52 -43.76
CA ALA A 122 29.06 -5.65 -44.22
C ALA A 122 29.44 -7.12 -44.25
N LYS A 123 29.51 -7.73 -45.44
CA LYS A 123 30.00 -9.10 -45.63
C LYS A 123 31.52 -9.08 -45.67
N LEU A 124 32.13 -9.66 -44.65
CA LEU A 124 33.57 -9.89 -44.57
C LEU A 124 33.90 -11.20 -45.28
N VAL A 125 34.90 -11.21 -46.16
CA VAL A 125 35.33 -12.43 -46.86
C VAL A 125 36.86 -12.46 -46.95
N ARG A 126 37.49 -13.50 -46.39
CA ARG A 126 38.92 -13.80 -46.59
C ARG A 126 39.17 -14.16 -48.04
N GLN A 127 40.30 -13.71 -48.57
CA GLN A 127 40.75 -13.95 -49.95
C GLN A 127 42.18 -14.51 -49.98
N ASP A 128 42.66 -15.02 -48.85
CA ASP A 128 43.87 -15.83 -48.76
C ASP A 128 43.54 -17.33 -48.90
N SER A 129 44.51 -18.21 -48.64
CA SER A 129 44.32 -19.66 -48.75
C SER A 129 43.38 -20.26 -47.70
N THR A 130 42.93 -19.47 -46.72
CA THR A 130 42.05 -19.91 -45.64
C THR A 130 40.67 -19.27 -45.83
N ALA A 131 39.66 -20.09 -46.12
CA ALA A 131 38.30 -19.61 -46.26
C ALA A 131 37.77 -19.04 -44.92
N GLY A 132 36.93 -18.01 -45.02
CA GLY A 132 36.24 -17.44 -43.87
C GLY A 132 35.36 -16.27 -44.29
N ALA A 133 34.14 -16.22 -43.78
CA ALA A 133 33.22 -15.11 -44.01
C ALA A 133 32.29 -14.89 -42.80
N SER A 134 31.88 -13.64 -42.59
CA SER A 134 30.95 -13.23 -41.53
C SER A 134 30.17 -11.98 -41.95
N HIS A 135 29.06 -11.69 -41.27
CA HIS A 135 28.28 -10.47 -41.45
C HIS A 135 28.45 -9.48 -40.30
N ILE A 136 28.31 -8.19 -40.62
CA ILE A 136 28.10 -7.11 -39.66
C ILE A 136 26.82 -6.37 -40.07
N PRO A 137 25.68 -6.57 -39.38
CA PRO A 137 24.49 -5.79 -39.63
C PRO A 137 24.63 -4.38 -39.02
N PHE A 138 24.05 -3.38 -39.70
CA PHE A 138 23.85 -2.03 -39.18
C PHE A 138 22.71 -1.34 -39.94
N ILE A 139 22.11 -0.33 -39.33
CA ILE A 139 20.97 0.39 -39.89
C ILE A 139 21.45 1.72 -40.47
N VAL A 140 21.03 2.02 -41.70
CA VAL A 140 21.15 3.37 -42.26
C VAL A 140 19.78 4.04 -42.16
N ARG A 141 19.72 5.12 -41.38
CA ARG A 141 18.53 5.95 -41.22
C ARG A 141 18.50 7.07 -42.27
N ASN A 142 17.38 7.77 -42.32
CA ASN A 142 17.23 9.01 -43.07
C ASN A 142 16.39 10.01 -42.26
N ASP A 143 17.04 10.60 -41.27
CA ASP A 143 16.41 11.38 -40.21
C ASP A 143 15.80 12.68 -40.75
N GLY A 144 14.70 13.13 -40.14
CA GLY A 144 14.04 14.39 -40.48
C GLY A 144 13.12 14.35 -41.71
N VAL A 145 12.97 13.20 -42.36
CA VAL A 145 12.04 13.00 -43.48
C VAL A 145 10.84 12.19 -43.03
N ARG A 146 9.63 12.73 -43.21
CA ARG A 146 8.37 12.00 -42.96
C ARG A 146 8.22 10.84 -43.94
N ARG A 147 7.76 9.69 -43.44
CA ARG A 147 7.42 8.49 -44.22
C ARG A 147 6.10 7.92 -43.73
N ASP A 148 5.53 7.01 -44.50
CA ASP A 148 4.32 6.33 -44.08
C ASP A 148 4.61 5.32 -42.95
N ILE A 149 5.64 4.48 -43.08
CA ILE A 149 5.98 3.43 -42.12
C ILE A 149 7.39 3.65 -41.54
N VAL A 150 7.55 3.47 -40.23
CA VAL A 150 8.83 3.20 -39.58
C VAL A 150 8.88 1.76 -39.09
N PHE A 151 9.87 1.01 -39.58
CA PHE A 151 10.17 -0.36 -39.21
C PHE A 151 11.29 -0.35 -38.16
N GLN A 152 11.01 -0.89 -36.98
CA GLN A 152 12.03 -1.09 -35.95
C GLN A 152 12.63 -2.50 -36.10
N THR A 153 13.96 -2.60 -36.08
CA THR A 153 14.64 -3.89 -35.94
C THR A 153 14.59 -4.41 -34.51
N SER A 154 14.56 -5.72 -34.36
CA SER A 154 14.59 -6.42 -33.05
C SER A 154 16.03 -6.60 -32.54
N ASP A 155 16.91 -5.62 -32.72
CA ASP A 155 18.36 -5.75 -32.48
C ASP A 155 18.76 -5.93 -31.02
N THR A 156 17.91 -5.49 -30.09
CA THR A 156 18.05 -5.82 -28.66
C THR A 156 17.91 -7.32 -28.44
N THR A 157 16.95 -7.98 -29.11
CA THR A 157 16.79 -9.44 -29.10
C THR A 157 17.94 -10.12 -29.81
N TRP A 158 18.39 -9.61 -30.97
CA TRP A 158 19.58 -10.16 -31.65
C TRP A 158 20.77 -10.22 -30.69
N HIS A 159 21.00 -9.16 -29.90
CA HIS A 159 22.08 -9.10 -28.93
C HIS A 159 21.84 -9.95 -27.68
N ALA A 160 20.58 -10.08 -27.24
CA ALA A 160 20.21 -10.88 -26.09
C ALA A 160 20.46 -12.37 -26.32
N TYR A 161 20.28 -12.85 -27.55
CA TYR A 161 20.55 -14.23 -27.94
C TYR A 161 21.97 -14.45 -28.49
N ASN A 162 22.67 -13.40 -28.91
CA ASN A 162 24.05 -13.50 -29.41
C ASN A 162 25.01 -14.04 -28.33
N GLY A 163 25.51 -15.27 -28.49
CA GLY A 163 26.45 -15.87 -27.54
C GLY A 163 27.92 -15.66 -27.86
N TRP A 164 28.25 -14.72 -28.76
CA TRP A 164 29.65 -14.34 -28.99
C TRP A 164 30.33 -13.95 -27.66
N GLY A 165 31.49 -14.56 -27.39
CA GLY A 165 32.24 -14.38 -26.16
C GLY A 165 31.92 -15.41 -25.06
N GLY A 166 30.96 -16.31 -25.28
CA GLY A 166 30.70 -17.48 -24.44
C GLY A 166 29.44 -17.41 -23.58
N ALA A 167 28.73 -16.26 -23.56
CA ALA A 167 27.44 -16.12 -22.89
C ALA A 167 26.51 -15.11 -23.58
N ASN A 168 25.21 -15.34 -23.42
CA ASN A 168 24.11 -14.46 -23.83
C ASN A 168 23.12 -14.32 -22.65
N LEU A 169 21.99 -13.63 -22.81
CA LEU A 169 21.03 -13.40 -21.72
C LEU A 169 20.19 -14.65 -21.34
N TYR A 170 20.42 -15.79 -21.99
CA TYR A 170 19.74 -17.07 -21.73
C TYR A 170 20.63 -18.16 -21.16
N GLY A 171 21.93 -18.14 -21.46
CA GLY A 171 22.85 -19.15 -21.00
C GLY A 171 24.28 -18.88 -21.44
N GLY A 172 25.17 -19.81 -21.09
CA GLY A 172 26.59 -19.71 -21.42
C GLY A 172 27.49 -20.06 -20.25
N ASN A 173 28.61 -19.35 -20.14
CA ASN A 173 29.68 -19.63 -19.18
C ASN A 173 29.82 -18.61 -18.03
N ALA A 174 28.81 -17.75 -17.80
CA ALA A 174 28.84 -16.81 -16.67
C ALA A 174 28.75 -17.54 -15.33
N THR A 175 29.54 -17.11 -14.33
CA THR A 175 29.63 -17.82 -13.04
C THR A 175 28.78 -17.21 -11.93
N ALA A 176 28.30 -15.98 -12.10
CA ALA A 176 27.44 -15.30 -11.12
C ALA A 176 25.97 -15.73 -11.21
N SER A 177 25.55 -16.28 -12.34
CA SER A 177 24.22 -16.84 -12.59
C SER A 177 24.27 -18.37 -12.51
N SER A 178 23.27 -19.00 -11.89
CA SER A 178 23.22 -20.47 -11.76
C SER A 178 23.04 -21.23 -13.08
N ASP A 179 22.48 -20.58 -14.10
CA ASP A 179 22.20 -21.12 -15.44
C ASP A 179 23.22 -20.66 -16.50
N GLY A 180 24.29 -19.98 -16.09
CA GLY A 180 25.36 -19.55 -16.99
C GLY A 180 25.08 -18.31 -17.84
N ARG A 181 23.91 -17.66 -17.68
CA ARG A 181 23.51 -16.49 -18.47
C ARG A 181 24.30 -15.22 -18.13
N ALA A 182 24.55 -14.39 -19.13
CA ALA A 182 25.01 -13.03 -18.90
C ALA A 182 23.89 -12.18 -18.26
N TYR A 183 24.27 -11.24 -17.39
CA TYR A 183 23.36 -10.16 -16.94
C TYR A 183 23.44 -8.93 -17.85
N LYS A 184 24.49 -8.84 -18.66
CA LYS A 184 24.81 -7.69 -19.49
C LYS A 184 25.40 -8.14 -20.81
N VAL A 185 24.90 -7.61 -21.92
CA VAL A 185 25.44 -7.86 -23.26
C VAL A 185 25.84 -6.55 -23.91
N SER A 186 27.03 -6.52 -24.51
CA SER A 186 27.58 -5.33 -25.16
C SER A 186 27.23 -5.31 -26.64
N TYR A 187 26.97 -4.11 -27.18
CA TYR A 187 26.94 -3.82 -28.62
C TYR A 187 28.35 -3.69 -29.21
N ASN A 188 29.40 -3.68 -28.38
CA ASN A 188 30.80 -3.74 -28.80
C ASN A 188 31.25 -5.19 -29.01
N ARG A 189 30.47 -5.99 -29.73
CA ARG A 189 30.84 -7.38 -30.05
C ARG A 189 30.23 -7.85 -31.37
N PRO A 190 30.90 -8.76 -32.11
CA PRO A 190 30.34 -9.38 -33.31
C PRO A 190 29.02 -10.09 -33.06
N PHE A 191 28.15 -10.12 -34.07
CA PHE A 191 27.02 -11.03 -34.14
C PHE A 191 27.46 -12.37 -34.70
N VAL A 192 26.94 -13.46 -34.16
CA VAL A 192 27.09 -14.78 -34.77
C VAL A 192 25.82 -15.11 -35.51
N THR A 193 25.94 -15.27 -36.83
CA THR A 193 24.84 -15.71 -37.70
C THR A 193 24.91 -17.23 -37.84
N ARG A 194 23.81 -17.94 -37.59
CA ARG A 194 23.61 -19.39 -37.86
C ARG A 194 24.60 -20.36 -37.17
N ASP A 195 25.05 -20.09 -35.94
CA ASP A 195 25.99 -20.97 -35.20
C ASP A 195 25.41 -22.24 -34.59
N GLY A 196 24.08 -22.37 -34.54
CA GLY A 196 23.38 -23.62 -34.21
C GLY A 196 22.08 -23.40 -33.44
N ILE A 197 21.33 -24.46 -33.18
CA ILE A 197 20.18 -24.45 -32.24
C ILE A 197 20.70 -24.98 -30.89
N GLY A 198 20.68 -24.15 -29.84
CA GLY A 198 21.09 -24.50 -28.47
C GLY A 198 22.37 -23.80 -28.00
N THR A 199 22.40 -23.40 -26.72
CA THR A 199 23.38 -22.52 -26.02
C THR A 199 23.67 -21.15 -26.68
N TYR A 200 23.39 -21.00 -27.98
CA TYR A 200 23.59 -19.85 -28.85
C TYR A 200 22.33 -19.65 -29.72
N ALA A 201 22.05 -18.40 -30.14
CA ALA A 201 20.81 -17.95 -30.82
C ALA A 201 20.36 -18.85 -31.98
N GLY A 202 19.05 -19.05 -32.10
CA GLY A 202 18.49 -19.67 -33.31
C GLY A 202 18.30 -18.66 -34.44
N PRO A 203 18.12 -19.12 -35.69
CA PRO A 203 17.84 -18.25 -36.83
C PRO A 203 16.63 -17.32 -36.61
N GLN A 204 15.63 -17.77 -35.85
CA GLN A 204 14.40 -17.02 -35.56
C GLN A 204 14.64 -15.72 -34.77
N ASP A 205 15.76 -15.62 -34.05
CA ASP A 205 16.10 -14.47 -33.19
C ASP A 205 16.99 -13.43 -33.92
N PHE A 206 17.18 -13.59 -35.24
CA PHE A 206 18.08 -12.76 -36.04
C PHE A 206 17.41 -12.26 -37.33
N VAL A 207 17.99 -11.19 -37.89
CA VAL A 207 17.40 -10.41 -38.99
C VAL A 207 16.98 -11.22 -40.22
N PHE A 208 17.65 -12.34 -40.52
CA PHE A 208 17.39 -13.14 -41.73
C PHE A 208 16.15 -14.03 -41.64
N SER A 209 15.50 -14.11 -40.48
CA SER A 209 14.24 -14.84 -40.34
C SER A 209 13.04 -13.91 -40.61
N ALA A 210 12.19 -13.68 -39.61
CA ALA A 210 10.92 -12.98 -39.78
C ALA A 210 11.06 -11.54 -40.30
N GLU A 211 12.09 -10.80 -39.89
CA GLU A 211 12.30 -9.41 -40.33
C GLU A 211 12.61 -9.34 -41.83
N TYR A 212 13.46 -10.24 -42.34
CA TYR A 212 13.84 -10.28 -43.76
C TYR A 212 12.66 -10.59 -44.68
N ALA A 213 11.78 -11.52 -44.31
CA ALA A 213 10.54 -11.78 -45.05
C ALA A 213 9.66 -10.51 -45.14
N ALA A 214 9.49 -9.81 -44.02
CA ALA A 214 8.71 -8.57 -43.98
C ALA A 214 9.34 -7.45 -44.82
N ILE A 215 10.67 -7.27 -44.74
CA ILE A 215 11.43 -6.29 -45.53
C ILE A 215 11.20 -6.52 -47.01
N ARG A 216 11.45 -7.75 -47.49
CA ARG A 216 11.29 -8.11 -48.90
C ARG A 216 9.88 -7.83 -49.37
N TRP A 217 8.85 -8.23 -48.61
CA TRP A 217 7.47 -8.06 -49.03
C TRP A 217 7.02 -6.58 -49.04
N LEU A 218 7.37 -5.80 -48.00
CA LEU A 218 7.05 -4.38 -47.94
C LEU A 218 7.68 -3.63 -49.12
N GLU A 219 8.95 -3.93 -49.41
CA GLU A 219 9.67 -3.31 -50.51
C GLU A 219 9.15 -3.79 -51.88
N ARG A 220 8.86 -5.09 -52.06
CA ARG A 220 8.26 -5.66 -53.27
C ARG A 220 6.99 -4.91 -53.69
N ASN A 221 6.17 -4.55 -52.72
CA ASN A 221 4.92 -3.83 -52.93
C ASN A 221 5.09 -2.30 -52.93
N GLY A 222 6.29 -1.78 -52.71
CA GLY A 222 6.61 -0.36 -52.85
C GLY A 222 5.97 0.51 -51.77
N PHE A 223 5.87 0.02 -50.54
CA PHE A 223 5.48 0.84 -49.39
C PHE A 223 6.60 1.85 -49.04
N ASP A 224 6.23 3.05 -48.58
CA ASP A 224 7.20 4.08 -48.15
C ASP A 224 7.65 3.81 -46.70
N VAL A 225 8.69 2.99 -46.56
CA VAL A 225 9.24 2.54 -45.28
C VAL A 225 10.61 3.15 -44.99
N ALA A 226 10.83 3.54 -43.73
CA ALA A 226 12.15 3.80 -43.15
C ALA A 226 12.47 2.79 -42.05
N TYR A 227 13.76 2.62 -41.74
CA TYR A 227 14.27 1.62 -40.82
C TYR A 227 15.07 2.27 -39.69
N VAL A 228 14.83 1.79 -38.47
CA VAL A 228 15.49 2.23 -37.23
C VAL A 228 15.80 1.03 -36.35
N SER A 229 16.71 1.19 -35.40
CA SER A 229 16.98 0.16 -34.38
C SER A 229 16.18 0.37 -33.10
N GLY A 230 16.03 -0.67 -32.27
CA GLY A 230 15.50 -0.57 -30.92
C GLY A 230 16.31 0.40 -30.04
N VAL A 231 17.63 0.52 -30.27
CA VAL A 231 18.46 1.57 -29.64
C VAL A 231 18.02 2.97 -30.05
N ASP A 232 17.65 3.17 -31.32
CA ASP A 232 17.17 4.46 -31.82
C ASP A 232 15.82 4.81 -31.18
N VAL A 233 14.91 3.85 -31.10
CA VAL A 233 13.55 4.04 -30.56
C VAL A 233 13.58 4.22 -29.05
N GLY A 234 14.40 3.47 -28.32
CA GLY A 234 14.58 3.62 -26.87
C GLY A 234 15.42 4.85 -26.52
N PRO A 235 16.70 4.69 -26.18
CA PRO A 235 17.50 5.77 -25.64
C PRO A 235 17.90 6.82 -26.68
N GLY A 236 17.77 6.51 -27.98
CA GLY A 236 17.92 7.48 -29.06
C GLY A 236 16.74 8.46 -29.19
N ALA A 237 15.59 8.15 -28.57
CA ALA A 237 14.36 8.95 -28.62
C ALA A 237 13.93 9.36 -30.05
N TYR A 238 13.95 8.40 -30.97
CA TYR A 238 13.59 8.64 -32.36
C TYR A 238 12.17 9.25 -32.49
N PRO A 239 11.98 10.31 -33.30
CA PRO A 239 10.69 11.01 -33.38
C PRO A 239 9.65 10.21 -34.17
N LEU A 240 9.02 9.23 -33.53
CA LEU A 240 8.02 8.33 -34.13
C LEU A 240 6.78 9.05 -34.67
N THR A 241 6.48 10.27 -34.19
CA THR A 241 5.36 11.10 -34.67
C THR A 241 5.55 11.66 -36.08
N ASN A 242 6.71 11.42 -36.71
CA ASN A 242 6.93 11.71 -38.13
C ASN A 242 6.33 10.65 -39.07
N TYR A 243 5.80 9.55 -38.53
CA TYR A 243 5.29 8.41 -39.28
C TYR A 243 3.80 8.21 -39.05
N LYS A 244 3.13 7.52 -39.99
CA LYS A 244 1.73 7.10 -39.80
C LYS A 244 1.66 5.78 -39.04
N VAL A 245 2.59 4.87 -39.30
CA VAL A 245 2.64 3.53 -38.72
C VAL A 245 4.03 3.27 -38.13
N TYR A 246 4.07 2.80 -36.88
CA TYR A 246 5.21 2.11 -36.28
C TYR A 246 5.02 0.60 -36.41
N MET A 247 6.06 -0.11 -36.83
CA MET A 247 6.01 -1.56 -37.03
C MET A 247 7.16 -2.27 -36.29
N SER A 248 6.78 -3.25 -35.46
CA SER A 248 7.67 -4.22 -34.80
C SER A 248 7.42 -5.62 -35.39
N VAL A 249 8.49 -6.37 -35.64
CA VAL A 249 8.47 -7.57 -36.48
C VAL A 249 9.30 -8.71 -35.89
N GLY A 250 8.76 -9.92 -36.00
CA GLY A 250 9.49 -11.15 -35.69
C GLY A 250 9.51 -11.46 -34.20
N HIS A 251 10.69 -11.47 -33.59
CA HIS A 251 10.87 -11.79 -32.17
C HIS A 251 11.42 -10.57 -31.40
N ASP A 252 10.55 -9.62 -31.06
CA ASP A 252 10.93 -8.34 -30.44
C ASP A 252 10.82 -8.36 -28.90
N GLU A 253 11.48 -9.35 -28.28
CA GLU A 253 11.33 -9.73 -26.88
C GLU A 253 11.89 -8.73 -25.85
N TYR A 254 13.01 -8.06 -26.16
CA TYR A 254 13.77 -7.27 -25.18
C TYR A 254 13.55 -5.77 -25.33
N TRP A 255 12.73 -5.19 -24.45
CA TRP A 255 12.36 -3.77 -24.51
C TRP A 255 12.85 -2.97 -23.31
N SER A 256 13.41 -1.81 -23.59
CA SER A 256 13.83 -0.86 -22.56
C SER A 256 12.66 0.03 -22.10
N GLY A 257 12.75 0.59 -20.89
CA GLY A 257 11.65 1.37 -20.31
C GLY A 257 11.28 2.61 -21.13
N ASP A 258 12.31 3.29 -21.66
CA ASP A 258 12.23 4.40 -22.60
C ASP A 258 11.68 3.99 -23.97
N GLN A 259 12.06 2.83 -24.51
CA GLN A 259 11.49 2.31 -25.77
C GLN A 259 9.98 2.13 -25.66
N ARG A 260 9.50 1.46 -24.61
CA ARG A 260 8.06 1.29 -24.38
C ARG A 260 7.37 2.64 -24.24
N ALA A 261 7.94 3.56 -23.47
CA ALA A 261 7.36 4.88 -23.27
C ALA A 261 7.26 5.68 -24.57
N ASN A 262 8.27 5.63 -25.44
CA ASN A 262 8.28 6.33 -26.73
C ASN A 262 7.23 5.75 -27.70
N VAL A 263 7.05 4.43 -27.74
CA VAL A 263 6.03 3.76 -28.57
C VAL A 263 4.62 4.05 -28.06
N GLU A 264 4.40 3.99 -26.75
CA GLU A 264 3.11 4.38 -26.13
C GLU A 264 2.79 5.86 -26.41
N ALA A 265 3.78 6.75 -26.28
CA ALA A 265 3.60 8.17 -26.61
C ALA A 265 3.27 8.39 -28.09
N ALA A 266 3.85 7.60 -29.01
CA ALA A 266 3.51 7.65 -30.42
C ALA A 266 2.06 7.21 -30.67
N ARG A 267 1.62 6.09 -30.08
CA ARG A 267 0.22 5.64 -30.12
C ARG A 267 -0.72 6.72 -29.61
N ASP A 268 -0.41 7.30 -28.46
CA ASP A 268 -1.25 8.30 -27.81
C ASP A 268 -1.25 9.64 -28.58
N ALA A 269 -0.26 9.86 -29.45
CA ALA A 269 -0.22 10.96 -30.42
C ALA A 269 -0.89 10.65 -31.78
N GLY A 270 -1.49 9.46 -31.94
CA GLY A 270 -2.24 9.07 -33.14
C GLY A 270 -1.44 8.26 -34.17
N VAL A 271 -0.21 7.84 -33.87
CA VAL A 271 0.56 6.93 -34.72
C VAL A 271 -0.01 5.52 -34.58
N HIS A 272 -0.31 4.87 -35.70
CA HIS A 272 -0.77 3.49 -35.73
C HIS A 272 0.36 2.52 -35.35
N LEU A 273 0.04 1.42 -34.67
CA LEU A 273 1.03 0.40 -34.31
C LEU A 273 0.69 -0.94 -34.97
N ILE A 274 1.71 -1.61 -35.52
CA ILE A 274 1.62 -2.98 -36.02
C ILE A 274 2.69 -3.82 -35.33
N PHE A 275 2.27 -4.88 -34.65
CA PHE A 275 3.12 -5.92 -34.09
C PHE A 275 2.87 -7.19 -34.89
N ILE A 276 3.76 -7.49 -35.85
CA ILE A 276 3.78 -8.79 -36.54
C ILE A 276 4.83 -9.68 -35.89
N SER A 277 4.61 -9.88 -34.59
CA SER A 277 5.49 -10.52 -33.62
C SER A 277 4.66 -11.40 -32.68
N GLY A 278 5.34 -12.29 -31.97
CA GLY A 278 4.89 -12.95 -30.75
C GLY A 278 6.03 -12.88 -29.72
N ASN A 279 5.73 -13.08 -28.44
CA ASN A 279 6.68 -12.86 -27.35
C ASN A 279 7.34 -11.47 -27.36
N GLU A 280 6.69 -10.45 -27.93
CA GLU A 280 7.21 -9.08 -27.89
C GLU A 280 7.03 -8.42 -26.52
N VAL A 281 7.90 -7.46 -26.19
CA VAL A 281 7.79 -6.65 -24.96
C VAL A 281 7.78 -7.51 -23.69
N TYR A 282 8.42 -8.67 -23.70
CA TYR A 282 8.39 -9.61 -22.59
C TYR A 282 9.42 -9.25 -21.52
N TRP A 283 10.69 -9.10 -21.89
CA TRP A 283 11.77 -8.74 -20.97
C TRP A 283 11.96 -7.23 -20.89
N LYS A 284 11.93 -6.71 -19.66
CA LYS A 284 12.33 -5.33 -19.39
C LYS A 284 13.84 -5.21 -19.28
N THR A 285 14.41 -4.29 -20.05
CA THR A 285 15.85 -4.00 -20.08
C THR A 285 16.14 -2.55 -19.69
N ARG A 286 17.42 -2.26 -19.47
CA ARG A 286 17.95 -0.90 -19.31
C ARG A 286 19.32 -0.78 -19.97
N TRP A 287 19.74 0.48 -20.16
CA TRP A 287 21.00 0.80 -20.83
C TRP A 287 22.09 1.22 -19.87
N GLU A 288 23.32 0.80 -20.15
CA GLU A 288 24.55 1.30 -19.53
C GLU A 288 25.53 1.79 -20.60
N ALA A 289 26.46 2.65 -20.19
CA ALA A 289 27.62 3.00 -21.00
C ALA A 289 28.61 1.83 -21.07
N ASP A 290 29.41 1.76 -22.15
CA ASP A 290 30.51 0.80 -22.21
C ASP A 290 31.69 1.19 -21.30
N ALA A 291 32.72 0.35 -21.29
CA ALA A 291 33.94 0.57 -20.50
C ALA A 291 34.71 1.86 -20.85
N SER A 292 34.44 2.47 -22.02
CA SER A 292 35.02 3.76 -22.43
C SER A 292 34.13 4.96 -22.09
N GLY A 293 32.94 4.73 -21.54
CA GLY A 293 31.95 5.74 -21.20
C GLY A 293 31.02 6.11 -22.35
N ALA A 294 31.04 5.40 -23.49
CA ALA A 294 30.10 5.65 -24.58
C ALA A 294 28.69 5.16 -24.17
N PRO A 295 27.67 6.02 -24.21
CA PRO A 295 26.33 5.67 -23.72
C PRO A 295 25.64 4.64 -24.61
N ASN A 296 24.67 3.92 -24.04
CA ASN A 296 23.77 3.00 -24.76
C ASN A 296 24.51 1.89 -25.53
N ARG A 297 25.59 1.37 -24.93
CA ARG A 297 26.41 0.31 -25.53
C ARG A 297 26.28 -1.01 -24.80
N THR A 298 25.68 -1.04 -23.63
CA THR A 298 25.45 -2.27 -22.86
C THR A 298 23.97 -2.39 -22.52
N LEU A 299 23.35 -3.45 -23.04
CA LEU A 299 21.99 -3.85 -22.72
C LEU A 299 22.01 -4.71 -21.45
N VAL A 300 21.21 -4.36 -20.47
CA VAL A 300 21.21 -4.99 -19.14
C VAL A 300 19.86 -5.64 -18.86
N THR A 301 19.90 -6.90 -18.43
CA THR A 301 18.77 -7.59 -17.82
C THR A 301 19.27 -8.65 -16.87
N TYR A 302 18.79 -8.63 -15.63
CA TYR A 302 19.13 -9.65 -14.64
C TYR A 302 18.13 -10.82 -14.65
N LYS A 303 17.03 -10.68 -15.42
CA LYS A 303 15.88 -11.59 -15.40
C LYS A 303 15.41 -11.82 -13.96
N GLU A 304 15.07 -10.73 -13.28
CA GLU A 304 14.72 -10.76 -11.84
C GLU A 304 13.48 -11.62 -11.55
N THR A 305 12.59 -11.78 -12.53
CA THR A 305 11.49 -12.76 -12.50
C THR A 305 12.01 -14.19 -12.44
N HIS A 306 13.03 -14.56 -13.23
CA HIS A 306 13.70 -15.89 -13.17
C HIS A 306 14.40 -16.09 -11.84
N ALA A 307 15.02 -15.05 -11.30
CA ALA A 307 15.70 -15.11 -10.00
C ALA A 307 14.73 -15.15 -8.81
N VAL A 308 13.45 -14.83 -9.03
CA VAL A 308 12.42 -14.65 -7.99
C VAL A 308 12.92 -13.71 -6.87
N ALA A 309 13.70 -12.70 -7.25
CA ALA A 309 14.36 -11.79 -6.35
C ALA A 309 14.86 -10.53 -7.07
N LYS A 310 14.91 -9.41 -6.36
CA LYS A 310 15.61 -8.20 -6.82
C LYS A 310 17.13 -8.42 -6.72
N ILE A 311 17.77 -8.72 -7.84
CA ILE A 311 19.21 -9.03 -7.94
C ILE A 311 19.99 -8.04 -8.82
N ASP A 312 19.31 -7.21 -9.62
CA ASP A 312 19.96 -6.08 -10.29
C ASP A 312 20.35 -5.05 -9.21
N PRO A 313 21.64 -4.66 -9.11
CA PRO A 313 22.10 -3.64 -8.17
C PRO A 313 21.45 -2.26 -8.37
N SER A 314 20.86 -2.01 -9.55
CA SER A 314 20.04 -0.83 -9.83
C SER A 314 18.67 -0.94 -9.16
N SER A 315 18.08 0.19 -8.78
CA SER A 315 16.68 0.22 -8.33
C SER A 315 15.67 -0.03 -9.46
N GLN A 316 16.09 0.04 -10.72
CA GLN A 316 15.24 -0.25 -11.87
C GLN A 316 14.93 -1.75 -11.95
N TRP A 317 13.69 -2.08 -12.31
CA TRP A 317 13.27 -3.46 -12.57
C TRP A 317 13.82 -3.98 -13.91
N THR A 318 14.41 -5.18 -13.90
CA THR A 318 14.83 -5.91 -15.11
C THR A 318 14.34 -7.37 -15.13
N GLY A 319 13.09 -7.60 -14.70
CA GLY A 319 12.36 -8.86 -14.93
C GLY A 319 11.39 -8.78 -16.11
N THR A 320 10.38 -9.65 -16.14
CA THR A 320 9.33 -9.56 -17.17
C THR A 320 8.46 -8.33 -16.92
N TRP A 321 7.89 -7.78 -18.00
CA TRP A 321 7.04 -6.59 -17.91
C TRP A 321 5.76 -6.82 -17.10
N ARG A 322 5.22 -8.04 -17.15
CA ARG A 322 4.00 -8.45 -16.43
C ARG A 322 4.19 -8.70 -14.93
N ASP A 323 5.41 -8.93 -14.46
CA ASP A 323 5.70 -9.29 -13.07
C ASP A 323 5.68 -8.07 -12.12
N PRO A 324 4.74 -8.00 -11.16
CA PRO A 324 4.67 -6.91 -10.19
C PRO A 324 5.38 -7.23 -8.85
N SER A 325 6.02 -8.39 -8.72
CA SER A 325 6.41 -8.97 -7.42
C SER A 325 7.38 -8.11 -6.62
N PHE A 326 8.39 -7.52 -7.28
CA PHE A 326 9.47 -6.78 -6.61
C PHE A 326 9.56 -5.32 -7.09
N THR A 327 8.47 -4.77 -7.61
CA THR A 327 8.44 -3.46 -8.27
C THR A 327 7.06 -2.79 -8.16
N PRO A 328 6.96 -1.44 -8.16
CA PRO A 328 5.67 -0.77 -8.32
C PRO A 328 5.00 -1.12 -9.65
N ILE A 329 3.65 -1.16 -9.69
CA ILE A 329 2.84 -1.46 -10.90
C ILE A 329 3.17 -0.51 -12.08
N SER A 330 3.65 0.70 -11.77
CA SER A 330 4.05 1.67 -12.79
C SER A 330 5.35 1.32 -13.52
N ASP A 331 6.16 0.39 -12.99
CA ASP A 331 7.45 -0.01 -13.56
C ASP A 331 7.42 -1.45 -14.09
N GLY A 332 7.17 -2.45 -13.23
CA GLY A 332 6.72 -3.80 -13.65
C GLY A 332 5.26 -4.03 -13.25
N GLY A 333 4.62 -5.12 -13.68
CA GLY A 333 3.15 -5.25 -13.59
C GLY A 333 2.41 -4.50 -14.71
N ARG A 334 3.10 -4.29 -15.83
CA ARG A 334 2.59 -3.69 -17.06
C ARG A 334 2.66 -4.76 -18.16
N PRO A 335 1.72 -5.72 -18.20
CA PRO A 335 1.79 -6.78 -19.20
C PRO A 335 1.77 -6.23 -20.62
N GLU A 336 2.23 -7.06 -21.53
CA GLU A 336 2.46 -6.87 -22.96
C GLU A 336 1.15 -6.50 -23.64
N ASN A 337 0.06 -7.22 -23.29
CA ASN A 337 -1.25 -7.00 -23.88
C ASN A 337 -1.82 -5.59 -23.62
N ALA A 338 -1.38 -4.89 -22.56
CA ALA A 338 -1.77 -3.50 -22.33
C ALA A 338 -1.31 -2.55 -23.45
N LEU A 339 -0.30 -2.96 -24.23
CA LEU A 339 0.18 -2.24 -25.41
C LEU A 339 -0.21 -2.95 -26.71
N THR A 340 0.13 -4.22 -26.88
CA THR A 340 0.02 -4.92 -28.18
C THR A 340 -1.35 -5.56 -28.41
N GLY A 341 -2.13 -5.73 -27.34
CA GLY A 341 -3.40 -6.47 -27.35
C GLY A 341 -3.22 -7.99 -27.17
N THR A 342 -1.99 -8.49 -27.19
CA THR A 342 -1.64 -9.91 -27.02
C THR A 342 -0.62 -10.11 -25.90
N ILE A 343 -0.60 -11.29 -25.29
CA ILE A 343 0.30 -11.65 -24.18
C ILE A 343 0.94 -13.01 -24.44
N PHE A 344 2.26 -13.07 -24.34
CA PHE A 344 3.01 -14.32 -24.51
C PHE A 344 2.54 -15.40 -23.55
N GLN A 345 2.27 -16.58 -24.09
CA GLN A 345 1.72 -17.68 -23.32
C GLN A 345 2.22 -19.06 -23.76
N VAL A 346 2.70 -19.24 -25.00
CA VAL A 346 3.12 -20.55 -25.51
C VAL A 346 4.57 -20.51 -25.96
N ASP A 347 5.44 -21.09 -25.13
CA ASP A 347 6.89 -21.20 -25.32
C ASP A 347 7.23 -22.53 -26.03
N SER A 348 7.15 -22.61 -27.37
CA SER A 348 7.20 -23.91 -28.05
C SER A 348 7.71 -23.89 -29.48
N PHE A 349 8.68 -24.73 -29.83
CA PHE A 349 9.16 -24.96 -31.20
C PHE A 349 8.09 -25.66 -32.05
N ARG A 350 7.17 -24.85 -32.62
CA ARG A 350 6.02 -25.33 -33.38
C ARG A 350 5.68 -24.44 -34.57
N ALA A 351 4.94 -25.02 -35.52
CA ALA A 351 4.58 -24.44 -36.80
C ALA A 351 3.14 -24.88 -37.15
N ASP A 352 2.16 -24.25 -36.50
CA ASP A 352 0.74 -24.56 -36.63
C ASP A 352 0.03 -23.66 -37.66
N THR A 353 -1.27 -23.90 -37.80
CA THR A 353 -2.19 -23.16 -38.68
C THR A 353 -3.05 -22.19 -37.86
N ILE A 354 -3.17 -20.94 -38.29
CA ILE A 354 -4.18 -20.02 -37.76
C ILE A 354 -5.53 -20.33 -38.41
N THR A 355 -6.57 -20.48 -37.60
CA THR A 355 -7.96 -20.69 -38.05
C THR A 355 -8.85 -19.48 -37.78
N ILE A 356 -9.80 -19.24 -38.68
CA ILE A 356 -10.71 -18.10 -38.63
C ILE A 356 -12.15 -18.62 -38.65
N PRO A 357 -12.87 -18.57 -37.51
CA PRO A 357 -14.28 -18.92 -37.47
C PRO A 357 -15.15 -18.00 -38.34
N TYR A 358 -16.36 -18.47 -38.69
CA TYR A 358 -17.28 -17.74 -39.56
C TYR A 358 -17.51 -16.27 -39.16
N GLY A 359 -17.71 -15.95 -37.87
CA GLY A 359 -17.96 -14.57 -37.42
C GLY A 359 -16.82 -13.62 -37.82
N PRO A 360 -15.61 -13.80 -37.27
CA PRO A 360 -14.46 -12.98 -37.64
C PRO A 360 -14.10 -13.00 -39.12
N SER A 361 -14.40 -14.09 -39.84
CA SER A 361 -14.14 -14.16 -41.29
C SER A 361 -14.88 -13.09 -42.11
N LYS A 362 -15.95 -12.49 -41.55
CA LYS A 362 -16.74 -11.44 -42.19
C LYS A 362 -16.26 -10.03 -41.93
N PHE A 363 -15.32 -9.86 -41.02
CA PHE A 363 -14.79 -8.55 -40.70
C PHE A 363 -14.03 -7.96 -41.88
N ARG A 364 -14.12 -6.64 -42.00
CA ARG A 364 -13.45 -5.84 -43.03
C ARG A 364 -11.96 -6.15 -43.19
N PHE A 365 -11.27 -6.57 -42.12
CA PHE A 365 -9.87 -7.00 -42.16
C PHE A 365 -9.60 -8.05 -43.25
N TRP A 366 -10.53 -9.00 -43.44
CA TRP A 366 -10.40 -10.09 -44.40
C TRP A 366 -10.98 -9.79 -45.79
N ARG A 367 -11.37 -8.54 -46.09
CA ARG A 367 -11.88 -8.18 -47.43
C ARG A 367 -10.90 -8.55 -48.55
N ASN A 368 -11.40 -8.85 -49.74
CA ASN A 368 -10.57 -9.27 -50.89
C ASN A 368 -9.75 -10.56 -50.67
N THR A 369 -10.03 -11.35 -49.62
CA THR A 369 -9.39 -12.65 -49.38
C THR A 369 -10.36 -13.80 -49.60
N SER A 370 -9.87 -15.03 -49.65
CA SER A 370 -10.75 -16.21 -49.65
C SER A 370 -11.40 -16.45 -48.27
N VAL A 371 -10.78 -15.96 -47.19
CA VAL A 371 -11.33 -16.00 -45.82
C VAL A 371 -12.69 -15.31 -45.75
N ALA A 372 -12.87 -14.16 -46.42
CA ALA A 372 -14.16 -13.48 -46.51
C ALA A 372 -15.28 -14.31 -47.18
N GLY A 373 -14.93 -15.36 -47.93
CA GLY A 373 -15.86 -16.29 -48.58
C GLY A 373 -16.39 -17.41 -47.68
N THR A 374 -15.90 -17.56 -46.43
CA THR A 374 -16.26 -18.66 -45.51
C THR A 374 -17.76 -18.72 -45.24
N GLN A 375 -18.40 -19.89 -45.36
CA GLN A 375 -19.85 -20.01 -45.15
C GLN A 375 -20.21 -20.26 -43.68
N SER A 376 -21.46 -20.00 -43.29
CA SER A 376 -21.93 -20.26 -41.92
C SER A 376 -21.71 -21.73 -41.56
N GLY A 377 -21.13 -21.98 -40.38
CA GLY A 377 -20.74 -23.32 -39.92
C GLY A 377 -19.38 -23.81 -40.45
N GLN A 378 -18.67 -23.03 -41.25
CA GLN A 378 -17.30 -23.32 -41.69
C GLN A 378 -16.26 -22.49 -40.92
N VAL A 379 -15.01 -22.93 -41.04
CA VAL A 379 -13.82 -22.29 -40.49
C VAL A 379 -12.80 -22.18 -41.63
N ALA A 380 -12.20 -20.99 -41.82
CA ALA A 380 -11.10 -20.81 -42.76
C ALA A 380 -9.76 -21.16 -42.09
N SER A 381 -8.75 -21.47 -42.90
CA SER A 381 -7.40 -21.76 -42.43
C SER A 381 -6.38 -21.00 -43.27
N LEU A 382 -5.35 -20.47 -42.62
CA LEU A 382 -4.16 -19.96 -43.30
C LEU A 382 -3.19 -21.12 -43.60
N ALA A 383 -2.08 -20.82 -44.28
CA ALA A 383 -0.99 -21.77 -44.47
C ALA A 383 -0.42 -22.26 -43.13
N THR A 384 -0.01 -23.53 -43.10
CA THR A 384 0.70 -24.11 -41.96
C THR A 384 2.07 -23.46 -41.80
N GLY A 385 2.47 -23.18 -40.55
CA GLY A 385 3.76 -22.56 -40.23
C GLY A 385 3.71 -21.06 -40.02
N ILE A 386 2.50 -20.48 -39.99
CA ILE A 386 2.28 -19.07 -39.63
C ILE A 386 2.08 -18.90 -38.11
N LEU A 387 1.54 -19.91 -37.42
CA LEU A 387 1.41 -19.89 -35.95
C LEU A 387 2.60 -20.59 -35.31
N GLY A 388 3.58 -19.80 -34.88
CA GLY A 388 4.83 -20.24 -34.26
C GLY A 388 5.85 -19.09 -34.25
N TYR A 389 7.11 -19.29 -33.88
CA TYR A 389 7.65 -20.33 -33.01
C TYR A 389 6.93 -20.19 -31.65
N GLU A 390 7.15 -19.06 -31.00
CA GLU A 390 6.39 -18.60 -29.84
C GLU A 390 5.16 -17.79 -30.26
N TRP A 391 4.11 -17.86 -29.45
CA TRP A 391 2.87 -17.16 -29.73
C TRP A 391 2.06 -16.81 -28.48
N ASP A 392 1.12 -15.90 -28.69
CA ASP A 392 0.43 -15.15 -27.65
C ASP A 392 -1.08 -15.46 -27.60
N GLU A 393 -1.70 -15.13 -26.46
CA GLU A 393 -3.15 -15.08 -26.28
C GLU A 393 -3.64 -13.63 -26.17
N SER A 394 -4.96 -13.41 -26.16
CA SER A 394 -5.57 -12.09 -25.88
C SER A 394 -6.65 -12.20 -24.79
N PRO A 395 -6.27 -12.47 -23.52
CA PRO A 395 -7.21 -12.71 -22.43
C PRO A 395 -7.80 -11.41 -21.87
N ASP A 396 -8.99 -11.50 -21.26
CA ASP A 396 -9.55 -10.45 -20.40
C ASP A 396 -8.95 -10.55 -18.99
N ASN A 397 -7.70 -10.10 -18.85
CA ASN A 397 -6.93 -10.15 -17.60
C ASN A 397 -6.91 -8.80 -16.84
N GLY A 398 -7.83 -7.88 -17.16
CA GLY A 398 -7.85 -6.52 -16.61
C GLY A 398 -6.87 -5.54 -17.27
N PHE A 399 -5.98 -6.02 -18.15
CA PHE A 399 -5.06 -5.19 -18.94
C PHE A 399 -5.38 -5.21 -20.45
N ARG A 400 -6.37 -6.00 -20.86
CA ARG A 400 -6.89 -6.01 -22.22
C ARG A 400 -7.27 -4.58 -22.65
N PRO A 401 -6.74 -4.06 -23.77
CA PRO A 401 -7.10 -2.75 -24.24
C PRO A 401 -8.60 -2.65 -24.52
N PRO A 402 -9.24 -1.53 -24.13
CA PRO A 402 -10.62 -1.26 -24.52
C PRO A 402 -10.74 -1.23 -26.05
N SER A 403 -11.91 -1.60 -26.56
CA SER A 403 -12.27 -1.69 -27.98
C SER A 403 -11.63 -2.82 -28.79
N LEU A 404 -10.90 -3.72 -28.15
CA LEU A 404 -10.22 -4.80 -28.85
C LEU A 404 -11.22 -5.78 -29.50
N ILE A 405 -10.95 -6.21 -30.72
CA ILE A 405 -11.66 -7.27 -31.43
C ILE A 405 -10.70 -8.41 -31.79
N HIS A 406 -11.23 -9.62 -31.88
CA HIS A 406 -10.48 -10.80 -32.33
C HIS A 406 -10.76 -11.09 -33.80
N LEU A 407 -9.72 -11.15 -34.63
CA LEU A 407 -9.84 -11.37 -36.08
C LEU A 407 -9.67 -12.85 -36.48
N SER A 408 -9.23 -13.68 -35.54
CA SER A 408 -9.08 -15.14 -35.65
C SER A 408 -9.31 -15.79 -34.28
N ALA A 409 -9.43 -17.12 -34.23
CA ALA A 409 -9.43 -17.87 -32.98
C ALA A 409 -8.97 -19.31 -33.21
N THR A 410 -7.75 -19.63 -32.76
CA THR A 410 -7.17 -20.97 -32.90
C THR A 410 -6.93 -21.56 -31.51
N THR A 411 -7.60 -22.64 -31.16
CA THR A 411 -7.40 -23.33 -29.87
C THR A 411 -6.60 -24.62 -30.06
N LEU A 412 -5.49 -24.76 -29.34
CA LEU A 412 -4.58 -25.91 -29.41
C LEU A 412 -4.26 -26.45 -28.01
N SER A 413 -4.03 -27.76 -27.90
CA SER A 413 -3.38 -28.34 -26.74
C SER A 413 -1.87 -28.08 -26.83
N VAL A 414 -1.28 -27.58 -25.75
CA VAL A 414 0.15 -27.25 -25.68
C VAL A 414 0.72 -27.83 -24.39
N ASN A 415 2.02 -28.16 -24.38
CA ASN A 415 2.72 -28.71 -23.19
C ASN A 415 3.66 -27.69 -22.51
N THR A 416 3.76 -26.49 -23.08
CA THR A 416 4.66 -25.43 -22.66
C THR A 416 3.91 -24.10 -22.50
N TYR A 417 2.69 -24.16 -21.97
CA TYR A 417 1.91 -23.00 -21.58
C TYR A 417 2.53 -22.35 -20.36
N LEU A 418 2.70 -21.03 -20.36
CA LEU A 418 3.26 -20.31 -19.23
C LEU A 418 2.29 -20.32 -18.03
N LEU A 419 2.78 -20.74 -16.86
CA LEU A 419 1.99 -20.94 -15.63
C LEU A 419 2.31 -19.92 -14.53
N ASP A 420 3.32 -19.09 -14.73
CA ASP A 420 3.74 -18.03 -13.80
C ASP A 420 4.13 -16.75 -14.58
N TYR A 421 4.75 -15.77 -13.92
CA TYR A 421 5.14 -14.52 -14.57
C TYR A 421 6.29 -14.65 -15.58
N GLY A 422 6.90 -15.84 -15.75
CA GLY A 422 7.83 -16.07 -16.85
C GLY A 422 8.87 -17.19 -16.74
N ASN A 423 8.72 -18.14 -15.81
CA ASN A 423 9.70 -19.18 -15.49
C ASN A 423 9.19 -20.60 -15.70
N THR A 424 7.89 -20.84 -15.48
CA THR A 424 7.33 -22.19 -15.38
C THR A 424 6.36 -22.43 -16.51
N VAL A 425 6.55 -23.54 -17.23
CA VAL A 425 5.66 -23.95 -18.32
C VAL A 425 5.05 -25.34 -18.04
N GLY A 426 3.87 -25.61 -18.61
CA GLY A 426 3.23 -26.91 -18.50
C GLY A 426 2.06 -27.12 -19.46
N PRO A 427 1.33 -28.24 -19.34
CA PRO A 427 0.23 -28.55 -20.25
C PRO A 427 -1.02 -27.71 -20.03
N ALA A 428 -1.58 -27.15 -21.11
CA ALA A 428 -2.84 -26.42 -21.11
C ALA A 428 -3.54 -26.43 -22.49
N GLN A 429 -4.80 -25.96 -22.52
CA GLN A 429 -5.48 -25.54 -23.74
C GLN A 429 -5.23 -24.04 -23.92
N ALA A 430 -4.62 -23.65 -25.03
CA ALA A 430 -4.30 -22.27 -25.34
C ALA A 430 -5.06 -21.79 -26.57
N THR A 431 -5.49 -20.51 -26.58
CA THR A 431 -6.24 -19.90 -27.68
C THR A 431 -5.51 -18.66 -28.22
N HIS A 432 -4.96 -18.80 -29.43
CA HIS A 432 -4.37 -17.70 -30.19
C HIS A 432 -5.45 -16.84 -30.85
N ASN A 433 -5.25 -15.52 -30.81
CA ASN A 433 -6.08 -14.54 -31.50
C ASN A 433 -5.22 -13.47 -32.18
N LEU A 434 -5.51 -13.18 -33.45
CA LEU A 434 -5.15 -11.90 -34.05
C LEU A 434 -5.99 -10.80 -33.36
N ALA A 435 -5.34 -9.76 -32.85
CA ALA A 435 -5.97 -8.69 -32.09
C ALA A 435 -5.91 -7.34 -32.83
N LEU A 436 -7.00 -6.57 -32.77
CA LEU A 436 -7.05 -5.20 -33.27
C LEU A 436 -7.84 -4.33 -32.30
N TYR A 437 -7.30 -3.18 -31.89
CA TYR A 437 -8.03 -2.21 -31.06
C TYR A 437 -7.81 -0.77 -31.55
N ARG A 438 -8.69 0.14 -31.13
CA ARG A 438 -8.54 1.59 -31.36
C ARG A 438 -8.18 2.28 -30.05
N ALA A 439 -7.00 2.89 -30.00
CA ALA A 439 -6.56 3.71 -28.88
C ALA A 439 -7.42 5.00 -28.78
N PRO A 440 -7.49 5.65 -27.60
CA PRO A 440 -8.24 6.90 -27.43
C PRO A 440 -7.83 8.04 -28.39
N SER A 441 -6.58 8.03 -28.87
CA SER A 441 -6.06 8.95 -29.87
C SER A 441 -6.66 8.76 -31.28
N GLY A 442 -7.39 7.66 -31.50
CA GLY A 442 -7.85 7.22 -32.81
C GLY A 442 -6.92 6.24 -33.51
N ALA A 443 -5.69 6.03 -32.98
CA ALA A 443 -4.72 5.09 -33.54
C ALA A 443 -5.24 3.64 -33.46
N LEU A 444 -5.27 2.96 -34.61
CA LEU A 444 -5.36 1.50 -34.68
C LEU A 444 -4.06 0.83 -34.21
N VAL A 445 -4.21 -0.24 -33.42
CA VAL A 445 -3.12 -1.11 -32.98
C VAL A 445 -3.45 -2.55 -33.29
N PHE A 446 -2.59 -3.20 -34.07
CA PHE A 446 -2.73 -4.60 -34.48
C PHE A 446 -1.63 -5.46 -33.84
N GLY A 447 -2.01 -6.60 -33.27
CA GLY A 447 -1.11 -7.63 -32.76
C GLY A 447 -1.38 -8.97 -33.46
N ALA A 448 -0.35 -9.51 -34.12
CA ALA A 448 -0.42 -10.83 -34.73
C ALA A 448 -0.31 -11.95 -33.69
N GLY A 449 0.37 -11.70 -32.57
CA GLY A 449 0.57 -12.65 -31.47
C GLY A 449 1.30 -13.92 -31.91
N THR A 450 2.21 -13.83 -32.88
CA THR A 450 3.02 -14.94 -33.37
C THR A 450 4.28 -14.43 -34.07
N VAL A 451 5.43 -15.04 -33.78
CA VAL A 451 6.72 -14.67 -34.37
C VAL A 451 6.73 -14.85 -35.90
N PHE A 452 5.99 -15.82 -36.43
CA PHE A 452 6.02 -16.25 -37.83
C PHE A 452 4.98 -15.61 -38.75
N TRP A 453 4.29 -14.54 -38.33
CA TRP A 453 3.30 -13.87 -39.20
C TRP A 453 3.91 -13.46 -40.56
N SER A 454 5.14 -12.96 -40.55
CA SER A 454 5.81 -12.49 -41.77
C SER A 454 6.24 -13.62 -42.72
N PHE A 455 6.28 -14.87 -42.29
CA PHE A 455 6.52 -16.00 -43.20
C PHE A 455 5.39 -16.17 -44.21
N GLY A 456 4.16 -15.79 -43.83
CA GLY A 456 3.05 -15.70 -44.77
C GLY A 456 3.20 -14.56 -45.80
N LEU A 457 4.13 -13.62 -45.61
CA LEU A 457 4.36 -12.50 -46.52
C LEU A 457 5.37 -12.84 -47.63
N ASP A 458 6.48 -13.50 -47.32
CA ASP A 458 7.52 -13.91 -48.28
C ASP A 458 8.14 -15.24 -47.83
N THR A 459 8.37 -16.18 -48.75
CA THR A 459 8.95 -17.51 -48.45
C THR A 459 10.46 -17.49 -48.17
N ASP A 460 11.16 -16.41 -48.50
CA ASP A 460 12.62 -16.34 -48.38
C ASP A 460 13.01 -15.84 -46.98
N HIS A 461 13.24 -16.78 -46.07
CA HIS A 461 13.60 -16.52 -44.68
C HIS A 461 14.38 -17.70 -44.07
N ASP A 462 15.18 -17.41 -43.04
CA ASP A 462 15.75 -18.46 -42.20
C ASP A 462 14.67 -19.07 -41.28
N TYR A 463 14.83 -20.36 -40.98
CA TYR A 463 13.93 -21.14 -40.12
C TYR A 463 14.71 -22.14 -39.26
N ALA A 464 14.20 -22.47 -38.06
CA ALA A 464 14.78 -23.44 -37.14
C ALA A 464 14.31 -24.87 -37.48
N ASN A 465 15.24 -25.80 -37.66
CA ASN A 465 15.05 -27.13 -38.27
C ASN A 465 14.41 -28.21 -37.35
N ASP A 466 13.61 -27.84 -36.35
CA ASP A 466 13.10 -28.77 -35.33
C ASP A 466 11.60 -29.13 -35.44
N GLY A 467 10.89 -28.57 -36.43
CA GLY A 467 9.49 -28.90 -36.76
C GLY A 467 9.28 -29.73 -38.04
N PRO A 468 8.05 -30.24 -38.29
CA PRO A 468 7.73 -31.02 -39.50
C PRO A 468 7.60 -30.18 -40.79
N VAL A 469 7.63 -28.85 -40.68
CA VAL A 469 7.52 -27.91 -41.81
C VAL A 469 8.92 -27.43 -42.18
N THR A 470 9.35 -27.68 -43.42
CA THR A 470 10.69 -27.30 -43.90
C THR A 470 10.73 -25.91 -44.54
N VAL A 471 9.59 -25.41 -45.05
CA VAL A 471 9.41 -24.05 -45.60
C VAL A 471 7.97 -23.61 -45.38
N THR A 472 7.74 -22.43 -44.80
CA THR A 472 6.42 -21.83 -44.72
C THR A 472 6.13 -21.09 -46.03
N PRO A 473 5.06 -21.44 -46.77
CA PRO A 473 4.76 -20.78 -48.04
C PRO A 473 4.14 -19.38 -47.83
N GLU A 474 4.28 -18.51 -48.83
CA GLU A 474 3.50 -17.27 -48.92
C GLU A 474 1.99 -17.60 -48.85
N ASP A 475 1.23 -16.83 -48.07
CA ASP A 475 -0.23 -16.95 -47.97
C ASP A 475 -0.89 -15.69 -48.54
N PRO A 476 -1.63 -15.78 -49.67
CA PRO A 476 -2.31 -14.62 -50.27
C PRO A 476 -3.28 -13.91 -49.33
N ASN A 477 -3.88 -14.61 -48.35
CA ASN A 477 -4.76 -14.00 -47.37
C ASN A 477 -3.99 -13.17 -46.36
N VAL A 478 -2.81 -13.62 -45.90
CA VAL A 478 -1.92 -12.84 -45.01
C VAL A 478 -1.42 -11.60 -45.73
N GLN A 479 -0.96 -11.75 -46.97
CA GLN A 479 -0.50 -10.64 -47.80
C GLN A 479 -1.61 -9.61 -48.01
N GLN A 480 -2.81 -10.04 -48.43
CA GLN A 480 -3.92 -9.13 -48.67
C GLN A 480 -4.48 -8.51 -47.38
N ALA A 481 -4.55 -9.25 -46.28
CA ALA A 481 -4.97 -8.71 -44.97
C ALA A 481 -3.99 -7.64 -44.46
N THR A 482 -2.70 -7.79 -44.71
CA THR A 482 -1.69 -6.77 -44.39
C THR A 482 -1.88 -5.51 -45.24
N VAL A 483 -2.17 -5.65 -46.54
CA VAL A 483 -2.54 -4.51 -47.41
C VAL A 483 -3.81 -3.81 -46.91
N ASN A 484 -4.81 -4.58 -46.50
CA ASN A 484 -6.08 -4.08 -45.97
C ASN A 484 -5.88 -3.25 -44.70
N LEU A 485 -5.11 -3.78 -43.75
CA LEU A 485 -4.78 -3.10 -42.50
C LEU A 485 -4.04 -1.79 -42.74
N LEU A 486 -2.99 -1.81 -43.58
CA LEU A 486 -2.24 -0.61 -43.93
C LEU A 486 -3.11 0.45 -44.62
N ALA A 487 -4.04 0.03 -45.48
CA ALA A 487 -4.99 0.95 -46.10
C ALA A 487 -5.95 1.60 -45.08
N ASP A 488 -6.43 0.84 -44.09
CA ASP A 488 -7.24 1.39 -42.98
C ASP A 488 -6.42 2.31 -42.04
N MET A 489 -5.09 2.18 -42.05
CA MET A 489 -4.12 3.10 -41.41
C MET A 489 -3.64 4.24 -42.32
N GLY A 490 -4.24 4.41 -43.51
CA GLY A 490 -3.93 5.51 -44.42
C GLY A 490 -2.60 5.38 -45.18
N VAL A 491 -2.10 4.16 -45.34
CA VAL A 491 -0.87 3.81 -46.07
C VAL A 491 -1.21 3.06 -47.36
N GLN A 492 -0.54 3.40 -48.47
CA GLN A 492 -0.80 2.81 -49.78
C GLN A 492 0.50 2.33 -50.47
N PRO A 493 0.49 1.16 -51.13
CA PRO A 493 1.61 0.67 -51.93
C PRO A 493 1.69 1.39 -53.28
N GLN A 494 2.89 1.54 -53.84
CA GLN A 494 3.11 2.11 -55.18
C GLN A 494 3.39 1.07 -56.26
N THR A 495 3.80 -0.16 -55.89
CA THR A 495 4.13 -1.25 -56.83
C THR A 495 3.51 -2.57 -56.37
N LEU A 496 2.24 -2.53 -55.99
CA LEU A 496 1.51 -3.71 -55.50
C LEU A 496 1.60 -4.87 -56.50
N GLN A 497 1.93 -6.06 -56.00
CA GLN A 497 2.02 -7.27 -56.82
C GLN A 497 0.66 -7.68 -57.41
N GLY A 498 0.68 -8.28 -58.61
CA GLY A 498 -0.52 -8.49 -59.41
C GLY A 498 -1.56 -9.48 -58.86
N ASN A 499 -1.20 -10.32 -57.87
CA ASN A 499 -2.11 -11.22 -57.18
C ASN A 499 -2.83 -10.55 -55.98
N LEU A 500 -2.53 -9.30 -55.66
CA LEU A 500 -3.17 -8.53 -54.61
C LEU A 500 -4.04 -7.40 -55.19
N VAL A 501 -5.02 -6.96 -54.39
CA VAL A 501 -5.97 -5.91 -54.73
C VAL A 501 -5.68 -4.68 -53.88
N THR A 502 -5.65 -3.50 -54.51
CA THR A 502 -5.55 -2.23 -53.79
C THR A 502 -6.74 -2.05 -52.86
N ALA A 503 -6.48 -1.77 -51.59
CA ALA A 503 -7.50 -1.56 -50.58
C ALA A 503 -7.67 -0.06 -50.26
N SER A 504 -8.86 0.33 -49.81
CA SER A 504 -9.11 1.67 -49.27
C SER A 504 -9.40 1.60 -47.77
N ALA A 505 -9.20 2.72 -47.08
CA ALA A 505 -9.71 2.91 -45.73
C ALA A 505 -11.25 2.73 -45.68
N SER A 506 -11.77 2.39 -44.49
CA SER A 506 -13.21 2.32 -44.27
C SER A 506 -13.88 3.68 -44.50
N THR A 507 -15.03 3.64 -45.16
CA THR A 507 -15.93 4.79 -45.28
C THR A 507 -17.04 4.74 -44.24
N ASP A 508 -17.10 3.66 -43.46
CA ASP A 508 -18.03 3.53 -42.35
C ASP A 508 -17.49 4.27 -41.12
N LEU A 509 -18.26 5.27 -40.69
CA LEU A 509 -17.98 6.12 -39.54
C LEU A 509 -19.12 6.07 -38.51
N THR A 510 -20.06 5.13 -38.67
CA THR A 510 -21.25 5.03 -37.81
C THR A 510 -20.97 4.00 -36.72
N PRO A 511 -20.84 4.39 -35.45
CA PRO A 511 -20.65 3.42 -34.39
C PRO A 511 -21.89 2.52 -34.19
N PRO A 512 -21.70 1.30 -33.66
CA PRO A 512 -22.80 0.48 -33.17
C PRO A 512 -23.66 1.18 -32.12
N VAL A 513 -24.82 0.59 -31.87
CA VAL A 513 -25.68 0.93 -30.73
C VAL A 513 -25.93 -0.32 -29.91
N SER A 514 -25.74 -0.24 -28.59
CA SER A 514 -26.02 -1.30 -27.64
C SER A 514 -27.05 -0.87 -26.60
N THR A 515 -27.80 -1.84 -26.09
CA THR A 515 -28.80 -1.63 -25.05
C THR A 515 -28.67 -2.69 -23.97
N ILE A 516 -28.89 -2.33 -22.72
CA ILE A 516 -28.95 -3.25 -21.58
C ILE A 516 -30.41 -3.56 -21.30
N SER A 517 -30.78 -4.83 -21.32
CA SER A 517 -32.13 -5.30 -20.98
C SER A 517 -32.21 -5.88 -19.56
N THR A 518 -31.14 -6.49 -19.07
CA THR A 518 -31.02 -6.96 -17.67
C THR A 518 -29.66 -6.62 -17.09
N PRO A 519 -29.57 -6.26 -15.80
CA PRO A 519 -30.67 -6.00 -14.87
C PRO A 519 -31.49 -4.75 -15.23
N ALA A 520 -32.69 -4.61 -14.68
CA ALA A 520 -33.50 -3.38 -14.85
C ALA A 520 -32.93 -2.22 -14.02
N ALA A 521 -33.20 -0.98 -14.43
CA ALA A 521 -32.80 0.20 -13.66
C ALA A 521 -33.43 0.20 -12.26
N GLY A 522 -32.62 0.48 -11.25
CA GLY A 522 -32.99 0.41 -9.84
C GLY A 522 -32.98 -1.00 -9.25
N ALA A 523 -32.49 -2.02 -9.97
CA ALA A 523 -32.40 -3.37 -9.44
C ALA A 523 -31.50 -3.44 -8.19
N SER A 524 -31.96 -4.21 -7.20
CA SER A 524 -31.17 -4.58 -6.02
C SER A 524 -30.46 -5.90 -6.29
N LEU A 525 -29.13 -5.90 -6.22
CA LEU A 525 -28.26 -7.04 -6.43
C LEU A 525 -27.55 -7.39 -5.11
N VAL A 526 -27.02 -8.60 -4.99
CA VAL A 526 -26.31 -9.03 -3.78
C VAL A 526 -24.82 -9.15 -4.06
N GLN A 527 -23.99 -8.65 -3.15
CA GLN A 527 -22.54 -8.81 -3.20
C GLN A 527 -22.13 -10.29 -3.43
N GLN A 528 -21.08 -10.52 -4.23
CA GLN A 528 -20.54 -11.83 -4.64
C GLN A 528 -21.52 -12.78 -5.36
N GLN A 529 -22.80 -12.41 -5.51
CA GLN A 529 -23.75 -13.16 -6.33
C GLN A 529 -23.44 -12.91 -7.81
N ALA A 530 -23.37 -13.97 -8.61
CA ALA A 530 -23.25 -13.82 -10.06
C ALA A 530 -24.52 -13.18 -10.64
N VAL A 531 -24.33 -12.14 -11.44
CA VAL A 531 -25.36 -11.38 -12.13
C VAL A 531 -25.09 -11.47 -13.62
N THR A 532 -26.06 -11.97 -14.38
CA THR A 532 -26.01 -11.95 -15.84
C THR A 532 -26.55 -10.62 -16.34
N VAL A 533 -25.66 -9.77 -16.83
CA VAL A 533 -26.00 -8.59 -17.62
C VAL A 533 -26.30 -9.07 -19.04
N SER A 534 -27.40 -8.64 -19.64
CA SER A 534 -27.75 -9.00 -21.00
C SER A 534 -28.35 -7.84 -21.77
N GLY A 535 -28.33 -7.94 -23.08
CA GLY A 535 -28.77 -6.87 -23.95
C GLY A 535 -28.71 -7.23 -25.42
N THR A 536 -28.95 -6.22 -26.25
CA THR A 536 -28.80 -6.32 -27.70
C THR A 536 -27.84 -5.27 -28.23
N ALA A 537 -27.24 -5.53 -29.39
CA ALA A 537 -26.51 -4.52 -30.14
C ALA A 537 -26.75 -4.69 -31.65
N SER A 538 -26.65 -3.59 -32.37
CA SER A 538 -26.81 -3.52 -33.82
C SER A 538 -25.93 -2.44 -34.40
N ASP A 539 -25.52 -2.63 -35.64
CA ASP A 539 -24.75 -1.65 -36.40
C ASP A 539 -25.40 -1.47 -37.78
N ALA A 540 -25.53 -0.22 -38.20
CA ALA A 540 -26.09 0.16 -39.49
C ALA A 540 -24.99 0.36 -40.56
N GLY A 541 -23.75 0.61 -40.13
CA GLY A 541 -22.58 0.86 -40.98
C GLY A 541 -21.81 -0.40 -41.35
N GLY A 542 -21.76 -1.38 -40.43
CA GLY A 542 -21.04 -2.63 -40.58
C GLY A 542 -21.57 -3.75 -39.66
N LEU A 543 -20.65 -4.51 -39.08
CA LEU A 543 -20.94 -5.62 -38.18
C LEU A 543 -20.44 -5.30 -36.77
N VAL A 544 -21.29 -5.54 -35.76
CA VAL A 544 -20.84 -5.53 -34.36
C VAL A 544 -19.82 -6.66 -34.16
N ALA A 545 -18.57 -6.30 -33.88
CA ALA A 545 -17.46 -7.21 -33.70
C ALA A 545 -17.28 -7.63 -32.23
N VAL A 546 -17.54 -6.73 -31.28
CA VAL A 546 -17.61 -7.03 -29.84
C VAL A 546 -18.59 -6.08 -29.15
N VAL A 547 -19.20 -6.55 -28.05
CA VAL A 547 -19.85 -5.68 -27.06
C VAL A 547 -19.01 -5.71 -25.81
N GLU A 548 -18.72 -4.55 -25.25
CA GLU A 548 -18.01 -4.41 -23.97
C GLU A 548 -18.97 -3.90 -22.90
N VAL A 549 -18.80 -4.41 -21.68
CA VAL A 549 -19.57 -4.01 -20.50
C VAL A 549 -18.62 -3.43 -19.47
N SER A 550 -19.02 -2.31 -18.88
CA SER A 550 -18.37 -1.71 -17.73
C SER A 550 -19.30 -1.75 -16.53
N THR A 551 -18.77 -2.12 -15.38
CA THR A 551 -19.50 -2.18 -14.11
C THR A 551 -19.03 -1.15 -13.09
N ASP A 552 -18.06 -0.31 -13.46
CA ASP A 552 -17.41 0.70 -12.63
C ASP A 552 -17.54 2.12 -13.20
N GLY A 553 -18.61 2.37 -13.97
CA GLY A 553 -18.90 3.69 -14.54
C GLY A 553 -18.04 4.07 -15.75
N GLY A 554 -17.50 3.07 -16.46
CA GLY A 554 -16.72 3.26 -17.69
C GLY A 554 -15.20 3.29 -17.46
N ALA A 555 -14.72 2.99 -16.25
CA ALA A 555 -13.30 2.99 -15.94
C ALA A 555 -12.59 1.75 -16.52
N THR A 556 -13.21 0.57 -16.42
CA THR A 556 -12.76 -0.65 -17.15
C THR A 556 -13.86 -1.20 -18.05
N TRP A 557 -13.43 -1.90 -19.12
CA TRP A 557 -14.31 -2.46 -20.15
C TRP A 557 -13.96 -3.92 -20.39
N HIS A 558 -14.96 -4.79 -20.32
CA HIS A 558 -14.79 -6.24 -20.44
C HIS A 558 -15.67 -6.80 -21.57
N PRO A 559 -15.15 -7.72 -22.42
CA PRO A 559 -15.92 -8.27 -23.51
C PRO A 559 -17.10 -9.13 -23.01
N ALA A 560 -18.25 -8.94 -23.65
CA ALA A 560 -19.42 -9.80 -23.50
C ALA A 560 -19.37 -10.99 -24.46
N THR A 561 -20.13 -12.03 -24.14
CA THR A 561 -20.37 -13.16 -25.04
C THR A 561 -21.50 -12.83 -26.00
N GLY A 562 -21.20 -12.86 -27.31
CA GLY A 562 -22.16 -12.56 -28.38
C GLY A 562 -22.13 -11.09 -28.82
N THR A 563 -22.59 -10.83 -30.04
CA THR A 563 -22.51 -9.49 -30.67
C THR A 563 -23.87 -8.89 -31.00
N THR A 564 -24.90 -9.70 -31.29
CA THR A 564 -26.27 -9.21 -31.50
C THR A 564 -27.13 -9.34 -30.25
N ASN A 565 -27.25 -10.55 -29.72
CA ASN A 565 -27.73 -10.80 -28.37
C ASN A 565 -26.50 -11.13 -27.55
N TRP A 566 -26.26 -10.38 -26.49
CA TRP A 566 -25.02 -10.47 -25.74
C TRP A 566 -25.29 -10.69 -24.25
N THR A 567 -24.36 -11.36 -23.59
CA THR A 567 -24.40 -11.58 -22.13
C THR A 567 -23.03 -11.35 -21.50
N PHE A 568 -23.02 -10.84 -20.28
CA PHE A 568 -21.82 -10.63 -19.47
C PHE A 568 -22.11 -11.04 -18.03
N THR A 569 -21.23 -11.85 -17.43
CA THR A 569 -21.41 -12.31 -16.05
C THR A 569 -20.56 -11.46 -15.11
N TRP A 570 -21.22 -10.62 -14.33
CA TRP A 570 -20.61 -9.79 -13.30
C TRP A 570 -20.76 -10.44 -11.90
N GLN A 571 -19.78 -10.23 -11.03
CA GLN A 571 -19.87 -10.58 -9.61
C GLN A 571 -19.40 -9.37 -8.78
N PRO A 572 -20.32 -8.55 -8.24
CA PRO A 572 -19.94 -7.35 -7.50
C PRO A 572 -19.18 -7.72 -6.22
N LEU A 573 -17.96 -7.23 -6.08
CA LEU A 573 -17.10 -7.56 -4.93
C LEU A 573 -17.41 -6.72 -3.69
N LEU A 574 -18.01 -5.55 -3.87
CA LEU A 574 -18.33 -4.60 -2.79
C LEU A 574 -19.81 -4.17 -2.86
N PRO A 575 -20.44 -3.85 -1.71
CA PRO A 575 -21.73 -3.17 -1.69
C PRO A 575 -21.61 -1.72 -2.16
N GLY A 576 -22.68 -1.15 -2.69
CA GLY A 576 -22.71 0.24 -3.16
C GLY A 576 -23.65 0.47 -4.32
N ASN A 577 -23.66 1.69 -4.84
CA ASN A 577 -24.39 2.03 -6.06
C ASN A 577 -23.45 1.93 -7.25
N TYR A 578 -23.88 1.24 -8.30
CA TYR A 578 -23.12 0.99 -9.51
C TYR A 578 -23.90 1.47 -10.73
N THR A 579 -23.18 1.94 -11.75
CA THR A 579 -23.75 2.20 -13.06
C THR A 579 -23.13 1.23 -14.05
N ILE A 580 -23.95 0.31 -14.56
CA ILE A 580 -23.55 -0.63 -15.59
C ILE A 580 -23.74 0.06 -16.94
N THR A 581 -22.68 0.14 -17.73
CA THR A 581 -22.73 0.65 -19.10
C THR A 581 -22.30 -0.43 -20.08
N ALA A 582 -22.78 -0.32 -21.32
CA ALA A 582 -22.38 -1.18 -22.42
C ALA A 582 -22.04 -0.32 -23.63
N ARG A 583 -21.17 -0.84 -24.49
CA ARG A 583 -20.84 -0.23 -25.78
C ARG A 583 -20.51 -1.30 -26.82
N GLY A 584 -20.90 -1.09 -28.08
CA GLY A 584 -20.45 -1.90 -29.21
C GLY A 584 -19.20 -1.34 -29.88
N VAL A 585 -18.43 -2.24 -30.50
CA VAL A 585 -17.36 -1.91 -31.45
C VAL A 585 -17.64 -2.66 -32.74
N ASP A 586 -17.54 -1.98 -33.88
CA ASP A 586 -17.75 -2.61 -35.19
C ASP A 586 -16.45 -3.14 -35.81
N ASP A 587 -16.59 -3.80 -36.96
CA ASP A 587 -15.49 -4.33 -37.76
C ASP A 587 -14.71 -3.27 -38.56
N SER A 588 -15.14 -2.01 -38.54
CA SER A 588 -14.41 -0.81 -38.98
C SER A 588 -13.74 -0.07 -37.81
N MET A 589 -13.79 -0.65 -36.61
CA MET A 589 -13.27 -0.12 -35.36
C MET A 589 -13.94 1.16 -34.87
N ASN A 590 -15.17 1.50 -35.29
CA ASN A 590 -15.91 2.57 -34.64
C ASN A 590 -16.40 2.08 -33.28
N VAL A 591 -16.25 2.94 -32.27
CA VAL A 591 -16.58 2.62 -30.88
C VAL A 591 -17.79 3.43 -30.45
N GLU A 592 -18.84 2.76 -29.99
CA GLU A 592 -20.01 3.41 -29.46
C GLU A 592 -19.63 4.29 -28.26
N THR A 593 -20.13 5.53 -28.25
CA THR A 593 -20.14 6.34 -27.03
C THR A 593 -21.21 5.75 -26.09
N PRO A 594 -20.84 5.24 -24.91
CA PRO A 594 -21.81 4.57 -24.03
C PRO A 594 -22.95 5.51 -23.65
N GLY A 595 -24.18 4.98 -23.64
CA GLY A 595 -25.33 5.69 -23.08
C GLY A 595 -25.22 5.89 -21.56
N ALA A 596 -26.28 6.42 -20.93
CA ALA A 596 -26.33 6.67 -19.49
C ALA A 596 -26.20 5.39 -18.62
N GLY A 597 -26.37 4.20 -19.22
CA GLY A 597 -26.30 2.93 -18.52
C GLY A 597 -27.51 2.63 -17.64
N VAL A 598 -27.34 1.64 -16.78
CA VAL A 598 -28.35 1.16 -15.82
C VAL A 598 -27.79 1.29 -14.41
N SER A 599 -28.44 2.11 -13.58
CA SER A 599 -28.09 2.20 -12.16
C SER A 599 -28.66 1.02 -11.38
N VAL A 600 -27.83 0.40 -10.54
CA VAL A 600 -28.19 -0.71 -9.65
C VAL A 600 -27.61 -0.48 -8.25
N THR A 601 -28.24 -1.06 -7.24
CA THR A 601 -27.74 -1.04 -5.86
C THR A 601 -27.31 -2.45 -5.47
N VAL A 602 -26.04 -2.62 -5.11
CA VAL A 602 -25.51 -3.86 -4.55
C VAL A 602 -25.62 -3.79 -3.03
N THR A 603 -26.44 -4.66 -2.46
CA THR A 603 -26.58 -4.82 -1.01
C THR A 603 -25.52 -5.79 -0.47
N PRO A 604 -25.10 -5.65 0.79
CA PRO A 604 -24.24 -6.62 1.44
C PRO A 604 -24.77 -8.05 1.35
N ALA A 605 -23.87 -9.01 1.16
CA ALA A 605 -24.21 -10.43 1.25
C ALA A 605 -24.20 -10.89 2.71
N ALA A 606 -25.08 -11.84 3.04
CA ALA A 606 -25.07 -12.48 4.35
C ALA A 606 -23.81 -13.31 4.59
N THR A 607 -23.24 -13.88 3.52
CA THR A 607 -21.99 -14.63 3.55
C THR A 607 -21.01 -14.09 2.51
N VAL A 608 -19.76 -13.91 2.91
CA VAL A 608 -18.68 -13.44 2.02
C VAL A 608 -17.43 -14.27 2.21
N SER A 609 -16.62 -14.32 1.15
CA SER A 609 -15.29 -14.92 1.16
C SER A 609 -14.26 -14.00 0.49
N LEU A 610 -12.96 -14.21 0.71
CA LEU A 610 -11.92 -13.39 0.05
C LEU A 610 -11.76 -13.72 -1.43
N PHE A 611 -12.02 -14.96 -1.81
CA PHE A 611 -11.94 -15.44 -3.18
C PHE A 611 -13.32 -15.88 -3.67
N THR A 612 -13.67 -15.50 -4.89
CA THR A 612 -14.89 -15.93 -5.57
C THR A 612 -14.63 -17.25 -6.28
N GLN A 613 -15.69 -17.87 -6.81
CA GLN A 613 -15.56 -19.07 -7.63
C GLN A 613 -14.74 -18.85 -8.92
N LYS A 614 -14.61 -17.60 -9.37
CA LYS A 614 -13.82 -17.23 -10.55
C LYS A 614 -12.34 -17.02 -10.25
N ASP A 615 -11.99 -16.76 -9.00
CA ASP A 615 -10.57 -16.67 -8.62
C ASP A 615 -10.01 -18.09 -8.63
N VAL A 616 -9.00 -18.33 -9.48
CA VAL A 616 -8.34 -19.63 -9.65
C VAL A 616 -6.82 -19.46 -9.58
N PRO A 617 -6.08 -20.47 -9.07
CA PRO A 617 -4.63 -20.47 -9.06
C PRO A 617 -4.01 -20.29 -10.44
N PHE A 618 -2.95 -19.51 -10.50
CA PHE A 618 -2.08 -19.45 -11.64
C PHE A 618 -1.16 -20.68 -11.68
N THR A 619 -0.45 -20.98 -10.57
CA THR A 619 0.24 -22.28 -10.43
C THR A 619 -0.70 -23.30 -9.81
N LEU A 620 -1.36 -24.06 -10.69
CA LEU A 620 -2.34 -25.06 -10.29
C LEU A 620 -1.74 -26.19 -9.45
N SER A 621 -0.54 -26.68 -9.78
CA SER A 621 0.03 -27.86 -9.14
C SER A 621 1.48 -27.64 -8.72
N THR A 622 1.75 -27.81 -7.43
CA THR A 622 3.09 -27.90 -6.85
C THR A 622 3.24 -29.24 -6.14
N ASP A 623 4.44 -29.82 -6.22
CA ASP A 623 4.80 -31.11 -5.61
C ASP A 623 6.03 -30.96 -4.71
N ASP A 624 5.79 -30.89 -3.40
CA ASP A 624 6.80 -30.80 -2.34
C ASP A 624 7.14 -32.21 -1.78
N HIS A 625 6.37 -33.25 -2.13
CA HIS A 625 6.46 -34.63 -1.61
C HIS A 625 6.36 -34.80 -0.08
N ASN A 626 6.36 -33.71 0.71
CA ASN A 626 6.30 -33.73 2.17
C ASN A 626 4.93 -33.28 2.68
N ALA A 627 4.42 -33.90 3.75
CA ALA A 627 3.18 -33.46 4.38
C ALA A 627 3.32 -32.09 5.06
N LEU A 628 2.30 -31.24 4.92
CA LEU A 628 2.33 -29.84 5.34
C LEU A 628 0.93 -29.31 5.67
N GLU A 629 0.87 -28.38 6.61
CA GLU A 629 -0.30 -27.55 6.87
C GLU A 629 -0.06 -26.19 6.21
N ILE A 630 -0.95 -25.76 5.32
CA ILE A 630 -0.81 -24.53 4.51
C ILE A 630 -2.05 -23.65 4.61
N GLY A 631 -1.86 -22.34 4.59
CA GLY A 631 -2.93 -21.42 4.96
C GLY A 631 -2.73 -19.96 4.62
N LEU A 632 -3.67 -19.17 5.13
CA LEU A 632 -3.85 -17.74 4.89
C LEU A 632 -4.05 -17.01 6.23
N ARG A 633 -3.37 -15.88 6.40
CA ARG A 633 -3.73 -14.89 7.44
C ARG A 633 -4.83 -13.98 6.92
N PHE A 634 -5.85 -13.73 7.74
CA PHE A 634 -6.95 -12.83 7.42
C PHE A 634 -7.50 -12.10 8.65
N LYS A 635 -8.29 -11.06 8.40
CA LYS A 635 -9.01 -10.24 9.39
C LYS A 635 -10.44 -10.01 8.93
N ALA A 636 -11.36 -9.84 9.87
CA ALA A 636 -12.70 -9.33 9.61
C ALA A 636 -12.82 -7.87 10.07
N THR A 637 -13.41 -7.01 9.24
CA THR A 637 -13.64 -5.58 9.53
C THR A 637 -15.03 -5.29 10.11
N THR A 638 -15.91 -6.31 10.13
CA THR A 638 -17.22 -6.26 10.79
C THR A 638 -17.39 -7.49 11.68
N GLY A 639 -18.32 -7.44 12.64
CA GLY A 639 -18.69 -8.60 13.44
C GLY A 639 -19.26 -9.74 12.57
N GLY A 640 -19.09 -10.98 13.01
CA GLY A 640 -19.62 -12.15 12.32
C GLY A 640 -18.96 -13.46 12.75
N THR A 641 -19.30 -14.55 12.05
CA THR A 641 -18.82 -15.89 12.34
C THR A 641 -18.23 -16.57 11.10
N VAL A 642 -17.20 -17.40 11.26
CA VAL A 642 -16.75 -18.32 10.20
C VAL A 642 -17.61 -19.58 10.28
N SER A 643 -18.22 -19.98 9.17
CA SER A 643 -19.10 -21.15 9.09
C SER A 643 -18.53 -22.29 8.26
N ALA A 644 -17.55 -22.03 7.40
CA ALA A 644 -16.88 -23.05 6.61
C ALA A 644 -15.44 -22.64 6.25
N ILE A 645 -14.61 -23.64 5.96
CA ILE A 645 -13.26 -23.48 5.42
C ILE A 645 -13.26 -23.96 3.97
N ARG A 646 -12.49 -23.30 3.12
CA ARG A 646 -12.35 -23.63 1.70
C ARG A 646 -10.88 -23.71 1.31
N PHE A 647 -10.59 -24.53 0.30
CA PHE A 647 -9.30 -24.50 -0.39
C PHE A 647 -9.47 -24.85 -1.87
N TYR A 648 -8.55 -24.40 -2.72
CA TYR A 648 -8.52 -24.80 -4.13
C TYR A 648 -7.70 -26.07 -4.31
N LYS A 649 -8.38 -27.13 -4.75
CA LYS A 649 -7.80 -28.45 -4.97
C LYS A 649 -7.25 -28.58 -6.39
N ASN A 650 -6.01 -29.03 -6.49
CA ASN A 650 -5.46 -29.49 -7.76
C ASN A 650 -5.69 -31.01 -7.95
N PRO A 651 -5.63 -31.52 -9.19
CA PRO A 651 -5.89 -32.93 -9.49
C PRO A 651 -5.00 -33.95 -8.75
N SER A 652 -3.76 -33.56 -8.41
CA SER A 652 -2.78 -34.44 -7.75
C SER A 652 -2.88 -34.41 -6.22
N ASN A 653 -3.58 -33.42 -5.66
CA ASN A 653 -3.78 -33.30 -4.22
C ASN A 653 -4.87 -34.26 -3.75
N VAL A 654 -4.47 -35.52 -3.61
CA VAL A 654 -5.34 -36.65 -3.23
C VAL A 654 -5.14 -37.04 -1.76
N GLY A 655 -6.12 -37.75 -1.22
CA GLY A 655 -6.14 -38.16 0.18
C GLY A 655 -7.15 -37.37 1.00
N ALA A 656 -7.10 -37.54 2.32
CA ALA A 656 -7.99 -36.84 3.24
C ALA A 656 -7.43 -35.45 3.59
N HIS A 657 -8.28 -34.43 3.50
CA HIS A 657 -7.94 -33.07 3.88
C HIS A 657 -8.74 -32.65 5.12
N ILE A 658 -8.07 -31.93 6.03
CA ILE A 658 -8.68 -31.32 7.20
C ILE A 658 -8.35 -29.84 7.18
N GLY A 659 -9.38 -29.00 7.25
CA GLY A 659 -9.24 -27.56 7.40
C GLY A 659 -9.18 -27.17 8.88
N HIS A 660 -8.38 -26.18 9.22
CA HIS A 660 -8.23 -25.66 10.57
C HIS A 660 -8.36 -24.13 10.60
N LEU A 661 -8.97 -23.61 11.66
CA LEU A 661 -9.07 -22.18 11.95
C LEU A 661 -8.37 -21.88 13.28
N TRP A 662 -7.48 -20.91 13.28
CA TRP A 662 -6.60 -20.58 14.40
C TRP A 662 -6.71 -19.10 14.79
N SER A 663 -6.48 -18.82 16.06
CA SER A 663 -6.09 -17.47 16.51
C SER A 663 -4.69 -17.10 15.99
N SER A 664 -4.32 -15.82 16.05
CA SER A 664 -2.98 -15.36 15.66
C SER A 664 -1.84 -15.97 16.49
N THR A 665 -2.12 -16.48 17.69
CA THR A 665 -1.14 -17.08 18.60
C THR A 665 -1.05 -18.60 18.48
N GLY A 666 -1.80 -19.21 17.55
CA GLY A 666 -1.76 -20.65 17.30
C GLY A 666 -2.72 -21.51 18.12
N THR A 667 -3.66 -20.91 18.86
CA THR A 667 -4.76 -21.66 19.48
C THR A 667 -5.74 -22.11 18.39
N LEU A 668 -6.00 -23.43 18.32
CA LEU A 668 -7.00 -24.01 17.43
C LEU A 668 -8.41 -23.62 17.88
N LEU A 669 -9.18 -23.02 16.99
CA LEU A 669 -10.55 -22.55 17.25
C LEU A 669 -11.60 -23.52 16.68
N ALA A 670 -11.33 -24.09 15.50
CA ALA A 670 -12.18 -25.11 14.88
C ALA A 670 -11.41 -25.93 13.83
N ALA A 671 -11.94 -27.11 13.52
CA ALA A 671 -11.46 -27.96 12.42
C ALA A 671 -12.66 -28.57 11.67
N ALA A 672 -12.48 -28.88 10.38
CA ALA A 672 -13.47 -29.58 9.56
C ALA A 672 -12.80 -30.49 8.53
N SER A 673 -13.26 -31.75 8.47
CA SER A 673 -12.84 -32.69 7.43
C SER A 673 -13.56 -32.39 6.11
N PHE A 674 -12.81 -32.34 5.01
CA PHE A 674 -13.39 -32.28 3.68
C PHE A 674 -13.91 -33.66 3.27
N SER A 675 -15.11 -33.68 2.70
CA SER A 675 -15.77 -34.89 2.21
C SER A 675 -16.45 -34.59 0.87
N ASN A 676 -16.58 -35.60 0.01
CA ASN A 676 -17.15 -35.46 -1.34
C ASN A 676 -16.43 -34.43 -2.22
N GLU A 677 -15.11 -34.36 -2.10
CA GLU A 677 -14.31 -33.43 -2.88
C GLU A 677 -14.36 -33.75 -4.38
N THR A 678 -14.35 -32.70 -5.22
CA THR A 678 -14.20 -32.87 -6.67
C THR A 678 -12.76 -33.24 -7.03
N ALA A 679 -12.53 -33.58 -8.31
CA ALA A 679 -11.18 -33.85 -8.81
C ALA A 679 -10.28 -32.60 -8.75
N SER A 680 -10.84 -31.42 -9.01
CA SER A 680 -10.16 -30.12 -8.88
C SER A 680 -11.19 -29.00 -8.68
N GLY A 681 -10.73 -27.83 -8.25
CA GLY A 681 -11.55 -26.65 -7.99
C GLY A 681 -11.67 -26.31 -6.51
N TRP A 682 -12.43 -25.28 -6.19
CA TRP A 682 -12.76 -24.90 -4.81
C TRP A 682 -13.53 -26.03 -4.09
N GLN A 683 -12.97 -26.48 -2.96
CA GLN A 683 -13.60 -27.38 -2.00
C GLN A 683 -14.10 -26.59 -0.79
N GLN A 684 -15.14 -27.08 -0.14
CA GLN A 684 -15.68 -26.47 1.09
C GLN A 684 -16.00 -27.54 2.13
N ALA A 685 -15.65 -27.26 3.39
CA ALA A 685 -16.05 -28.05 4.55
C ALA A 685 -16.69 -27.12 5.59
N ASN A 686 -17.93 -27.43 5.98
CA ASN A 686 -18.66 -26.66 6.98
C ASN A 686 -18.14 -27.01 8.40
N LEU A 687 -18.03 -26.00 9.25
CA LEU A 687 -17.74 -26.19 10.67
C LEU A 687 -18.99 -26.71 11.39
N THR A 688 -18.82 -27.59 12.38
CA THR A 688 -19.92 -28.08 13.21
C THR A 688 -20.54 -26.97 14.07
N THR A 689 -19.71 -26.02 14.51
CA THR A 689 -20.12 -24.80 15.21
C THR A 689 -19.40 -23.62 14.57
N ALA A 690 -20.15 -22.60 14.19
CA ALA A 690 -19.56 -21.39 13.61
C ALA A 690 -18.73 -20.64 14.66
N VAL A 691 -17.58 -20.09 14.25
CA VAL A 691 -16.63 -19.42 15.16
C VAL A 691 -16.79 -17.92 15.05
N THR A 692 -17.15 -17.25 16.15
CA THR A 692 -17.25 -15.78 16.21
C THR A 692 -15.86 -15.14 16.13
N LEU A 693 -15.70 -14.18 15.22
CA LEU A 693 -14.47 -13.40 15.09
C LEU A 693 -14.57 -12.09 15.87
N THR A 694 -13.45 -11.69 16.47
CA THR A 694 -13.26 -10.34 17.02
C THR A 694 -12.86 -9.41 15.88
N VAL A 695 -13.54 -8.27 15.76
CA VAL A 695 -13.28 -7.28 14.71
C VAL A 695 -11.83 -6.79 14.78
N GLY A 696 -11.15 -6.74 13.63
CA GLY A 696 -9.76 -6.29 13.50
C GLY A 696 -8.68 -7.29 13.95
N ALA A 697 -9.05 -8.36 14.66
CA ALA A 697 -8.12 -9.40 15.08
C ALA A 697 -7.65 -10.25 13.87
N THR A 698 -6.38 -10.68 13.92
CA THR A 698 -5.79 -11.56 12.90
C THR A 698 -6.09 -13.02 13.23
N TYR A 699 -6.50 -13.78 12.22
CA TYR A 699 -6.73 -15.22 12.27
C TYR A 699 -5.92 -15.91 11.18
N VAL A 700 -5.72 -17.22 11.32
CA VAL A 700 -5.15 -18.08 10.28
C VAL A 700 -6.17 -19.15 9.92
N VAL A 701 -6.44 -19.32 8.64
CA VAL A 701 -7.16 -20.47 8.10
C VAL A 701 -6.18 -21.34 7.34
N SER A 702 -6.23 -22.66 7.51
CA SER A 702 -5.31 -23.59 6.86
C SER A 702 -6.00 -24.90 6.48
N TYR A 703 -5.33 -25.72 5.69
CA TYR A 703 -5.67 -27.12 5.50
C TYR A 703 -4.41 -28.00 5.43
N SER A 704 -4.58 -29.28 5.74
CA SER A 704 -3.53 -30.29 5.64
C SER A 704 -3.41 -30.84 4.21
N SER A 705 -2.20 -30.87 3.66
CA SER A 705 -1.86 -31.48 2.37
C SER A 705 -0.79 -32.57 2.54
N ASN A 706 -0.81 -33.58 1.66
CA ASN A 706 0.22 -34.63 1.58
C ASN A 706 1.40 -34.23 0.67
N GLY A 707 1.63 -32.93 0.47
CA GLY A 707 2.73 -32.39 -0.34
C GLY A 707 2.33 -31.86 -1.71
N PHE A 708 1.04 -31.95 -2.06
CA PHE A 708 0.50 -31.41 -3.31
C PHE A 708 -0.43 -30.24 -3.01
N TYR A 709 -0.24 -29.09 -3.66
CA TYR A 709 -1.08 -27.90 -3.43
C TYR A 709 -1.04 -26.93 -4.60
N SER A 710 -2.04 -26.04 -4.66
CA SER A 710 -2.07 -24.91 -5.59
C SER A 710 -1.43 -23.69 -4.92
N VAL A 711 -0.68 -22.88 -5.66
CA VAL A 711 0.04 -21.75 -5.07
C VAL A 711 0.24 -20.62 -6.07
N ASP A 712 0.12 -19.37 -5.65
CA ASP A 712 0.65 -18.24 -6.42
C ASP A 712 1.73 -17.58 -5.59
N TYR A 713 2.99 -17.68 -6.01
CA TYR A 713 4.09 -17.00 -5.34
C TYR A 713 3.91 -15.48 -5.44
N ASN A 714 4.41 -14.75 -4.45
CA ASN A 714 4.45 -13.28 -4.41
C ASN A 714 3.07 -12.59 -4.36
N TYR A 715 1.96 -13.34 -4.30
CA TYR A 715 0.59 -12.83 -4.35
C TYR A 715 0.30 -11.79 -3.26
N PHE A 716 0.67 -12.09 -2.01
CA PHE A 716 0.41 -11.20 -0.87
C PHE A 716 1.53 -10.19 -0.60
N TYR A 717 2.39 -9.84 -1.57
CA TYR A 717 3.10 -8.57 -1.45
C TYR A 717 2.14 -7.38 -1.34
N ARG A 718 0.90 -7.55 -1.81
CA ARG A 718 -0.20 -6.60 -1.66
C ARG A 718 -1.32 -7.19 -0.81
N GLN A 719 -2.04 -6.31 -0.13
CA GLN A 719 -3.25 -6.68 0.62
C GLN A 719 -4.36 -7.05 -0.36
N ARG A 720 -5.15 -8.07 -0.03
CA ARG A 720 -6.44 -8.36 -0.69
C ARG A 720 -7.59 -8.01 0.26
N SER A 721 -8.62 -7.35 -0.25
CA SER A 721 -9.79 -6.95 0.56
C SER A 721 -11.06 -7.13 -0.23
N ILE A 722 -12.02 -7.85 0.33
CA ILE A 722 -13.33 -8.08 -0.26
C ILE A 722 -14.39 -7.98 0.84
N GLY A 723 -15.28 -7.01 0.71
CA GLY A 723 -16.32 -6.74 1.71
C GLY A 723 -15.74 -6.59 3.11
N SER A 724 -16.15 -7.49 4.00
CA SER A 724 -15.72 -7.47 5.41
C SER A 724 -14.42 -8.23 5.69
N LEU A 725 -13.78 -8.83 4.68
CA LEU A 725 -12.58 -9.65 4.88
C LEU A 725 -11.35 -8.98 4.27
N VAL A 726 -10.23 -9.10 4.98
CA VAL A 726 -8.93 -8.56 4.57
C VAL A 726 -7.85 -9.63 4.77
N ALA A 727 -7.15 -10.01 3.71
CA ALA A 727 -5.87 -10.69 3.77
C ALA A 727 -4.74 -9.64 3.74
N PRO A 728 -4.04 -9.40 4.86
CA PRO A 728 -3.01 -8.36 4.93
C PRO A 728 -1.83 -8.65 3.99
N SER A 729 -1.15 -7.59 3.55
CA SER A 729 0.12 -7.73 2.83
C SER A 729 1.17 -8.39 3.74
N GLY A 730 1.94 -9.31 3.18
CA GLY A 730 3.01 -10.02 3.87
C GLY A 730 4.29 -9.22 4.12
N LEU A 731 4.36 -7.95 3.70
CA LEU A 731 5.53 -7.08 3.90
C LEU A 731 5.91 -6.87 5.39
N SER A 732 4.99 -7.07 6.34
CA SER A 732 5.25 -6.88 7.78
C SER A 732 5.35 -8.17 8.60
N VAL A 733 4.58 -9.22 8.26
CA VAL A 733 4.52 -10.46 9.07
C VAL A 733 4.50 -11.74 8.21
N GLY A 734 4.65 -11.63 6.88
CA GLY A 734 4.41 -12.69 5.91
C GLY A 734 2.92 -13.05 5.78
N ASN A 735 2.46 -13.41 4.59
CA ASN A 735 1.14 -14.04 4.38
C ASN A 735 1.29 -15.20 3.38
N GLY A 736 0.35 -16.13 3.33
CA GLY A 736 0.66 -17.47 2.83
C GLY A 736 1.53 -18.17 3.83
N VAL A 737 0.90 -18.93 4.71
CA VAL A 737 1.59 -19.57 5.82
C VAL A 737 1.69 -21.07 5.63
N PHE A 738 2.76 -21.66 6.12
CA PHE A 738 2.96 -23.10 6.09
C PHE A 738 3.71 -23.62 7.32
N VAL A 739 3.61 -24.93 7.55
CA VAL A 739 4.50 -25.70 8.44
C VAL A 739 4.58 -27.15 7.94
N TYR A 740 5.78 -27.73 7.92
CA TYR A 740 5.98 -29.15 7.62
C TYR A 740 5.58 -30.01 8.82
N GLY A 741 4.91 -31.14 8.57
CA GLY A 741 4.57 -32.11 9.61
C GLY A 741 3.15 -32.65 9.51
N SER A 742 2.65 -33.23 10.60
CA SER A 742 1.30 -33.80 10.69
C SER A 742 0.23 -32.71 10.69
N ALA A 743 -0.94 -33.06 10.14
CA ALA A 743 -2.15 -32.23 10.17
C ALA A 743 -2.43 -31.66 11.56
N GLY A 744 -2.87 -30.39 11.62
CA GLY A 744 -3.17 -29.71 12.88
C GLY A 744 -1.96 -29.08 13.57
N SER A 745 -0.88 -28.81 12.83
CA SER A 745 0.24 -27.99 13.30
C SER A 745 0.01 -26.53 12.90
N PHE A 746 0.18 -25.56 13.80
CA PHE A 746 -0.08 -24.14 13.49
C PHE A 746 0.91 -23.60 12.44
N PRO A 747 0.42 -23.15 11.25
CA PRO A 747 1.31 -22.65 10.22
C PRO A 747 1.70 -21.20 10.51
N SER A 748 2.98 -20.98 10.84
CA SER A 748 3.53 -19.67 11.21
C SER A 748 4.61 -19.17 10.24
N SER A 749 5.28 -20.06 9.51
CA SER A 749 6.28 -19.72 8.50
C SER A 749 5.60 -19.22 7.22
N SER A 750 6.28 -18.43 6.41
CA SER A 750 5.79 -17.96 5.12
C SER A 750 6.89 -18.09 4.07
N PHE A 751 6.52 -18.44 2.84
CA PHE A 751 7.42 -18.52 1.70
C PHE A 751 6.90 -17.60 0.60
N LEU A 752 7.74 -16.65 0.17
CA LEU A 752 7.45 -15.72 -0.93
C LEU A 752 6.08 -15.04 -0.88
N ASN A 753 5.52 -14.78 0.31
CA ASN A 753 4.19 -14.19 0.47
C ASN A 753 3.08 -14.88 -0.36
N SER A 754 3.14 -16.21 -0.46
CA SER A 754 2.36 -16.98 -1.43
C SER A 754 0.86 -16.99 -1.14
N ASN A 755 0.01 -17.16 -2.14
CA ASN A 755 -1.39 -17.53 -1.94
C ASN A 755 -1.56 -19.04 -2.14
N TYR A 756 -1.74 -19.79 -1.04
CA TYR A 756 -2.03 -21.24 -1.09
C TYR A 756 -3.51 -21.55 -1.37
N TRP A 757 -4.28 -20.53 -1.77
CA TRP A 757 -5.68 -20.65 -2.18
C TRP A 757 -6.58 -21.26 -1.10
N VAL A 758 -6.41 -20.78 0.13
CA VAL A 758 -7.22 -21.14 1.31
C VAL A 758 -8.09 -19.97 1.69
N ASP A 759 -9.34 -20.23 2.11
CA ASP A 759 -10.31 -19.18 2.41
C ASP A 759 -11.32 -19.61 3.48
N VAL A 760 -12.12 -18.66 3.94
CA VAL A 760 -13.24 -18.86 4.86
C VAL A 760 -14.56 -18.47 4.22
N VAL A 761 -15.65 -19.09 4.67
CA VAL A 761 -17.00 -18.56 4.49
C VAL A 761 -17.37 -17.80 5.76
N PHE A 762 -17.42 -16.48 5.65
CA PHE A 762 -17.71 -15.57 6.75
C PHE A 762 -19.17 -15.11 6.69
N ASN A 763 -19.94 -15.47 7.71
CA ASN A 763 -21.30 -15.01 7.95
C ASN A 763 -21.24 -13.65 8.65
N ARG A 764 -21.71 -12.60 8.00
CA ARG A 764 -21.75 -11.26 8.61
C ARG A 764 -22.77 -11.23 9.75
N ALA A 765 -22.43 -10.61 10.89
CA ALA A 765 -23.42 -10.31 11.91
C ALA A 765 -24.55 -9.46 11.29
N GLY A 766 -25.81 -9.81 11.54
CA GLY A 766 -26.97 -9.17 10.88
C GLY A 766 -27.31 -9.67 9.47
N GLY A 767 -26.56 -10.63 8.93
CA GLY A 767 -26.78 -11.17 7.59
C GLY A 767 -26.55 -10.12 6.50
N ALA A 768 -27.52 -9.98 5.58
CA ALA A 768 -27.44 -9.02 4.48
C ALA A 768 -27.76 -7.56 4.89
N GLY A 769 -28.15 -7.32 6.16
CA GLY A 769 -28.62 -6.01 6.65
C GLY A 769 -27.75 -5.39 7.75
N ASN A 770 -28.00 -4.12 8.02
CA ASN A 770 -27.51 -3.41 9.21
C ASN A 770 -28.44 -3.68 10.39
N LEU A 771 -27.91 -4.09 11.54
CA LEU A 771 -28.65 -4.18 12.79
C LEU A 771 -28.58 -2.83 13.52
N PRO A 772 -29.64 -2.42 14.25
CA PRO A 772 -29.55 -1.24 15.07
C PRO A 772 -28.49 -1.43 16.17
N PRO A 773 -27.79 -0.35 16.56
CA PRO A 773 -26.89 -0.39 17.70
C PRO A 773 -27.68 -0.62 19.00
N THR A 774 -26.99 -0.96 20.07
CA THR A 774 -27.56 -1.06 21.43
C THR A 774 -27.01 0.10 22.26
N ALA A 775 -27.91 0.99 22.68
CA ALA A 775 -27.60 2.10 23.60
C ALA A 775 -27.91 1.68 25.04
N ASN A 776 -26.99 1.89 25.99
CA ASN A 776 -27.13 1.53 27.40
C ASN A 776 -27.24 2.79 28.27
N ASN A 777 -28.02 2.72 29.36
CA ASN A 777 -28.25 3.88 30.23
C ASN A 777 -26.96 4.28 30.98
N ASP A 778 -26.76 5.58 31.15
CA ASP A 778 -25.64 6.18 31.87
C ASP A 778 -26.09 6.85 33.18
N SER A 779 -25.20 6.89 34.17
CA SER A 779 -25.46 7.50 35.48
C SER A 779 -24.15 7.97 36.15
N GLY A 780 -24.22 8.57 37.34
CA GLY A 780 -23.05 9.02 38.10
C GLY A 780 -22.55 10.42 37.75
N PHE A 781 -23.24 11.12 36.85
CA PHE A 781 -22.96 12.52 36.54
C PHE A 781 -23.48 13.43 37.65
N VAL A 782 -22.68 14.41 38.06
CA VAL A 782 -23.07 15.39 39.09
C VAL A 782 -22.73 16.80 38.65
N THR A 783 -23.57 17.76 39.02
CA THR A 783 -23.29 19.18 38.86
C THR A 783 -23.79 19.96 40.07
N THR A 784 -23.40 21.22 40.18
CA THR A 784 -23.93 22.13 41.20
C THR A 784 -25.08 22.95 40.64
N GLU A 785 -25.96 23.38 41.54
CA GLU A 785 -27.04 24.31 41.29
C GLU A 785 -26.53 25.49 40.46
N ASN A 786 -27.27 25.84 39.41
CA ASN A 786 -26.94 26.92 38.47
C ASN A 786 -25.64 26.72 37.64
N THR A 787 -25.05 25.53 37.65
CA THR A 787 -23.81 25.22 36.90
C THR A 787 -24.08 24.21 35.80
N ALA A 788 -23.72 24.57 34.56
CA ALA A 788 -23.80 23.69 33.41
C ALA A 788 -22.73 22.59 33.46
N LEU A 789 -23.12 21.35 33.14
CA LEU A 789 -22.27 20.18 33.05
C LEU A 789 -22.01 19.83 31.59
N ALA A 790 -20.75 19.74 31.19
CA ALA A 790 -20.33 19.27 29.88
C ALA A 790 -19.97 17.77 29.93
N ILE A 791 -20.69 16.95 29.17
CA ILE A 791 -20.51 15.49 29.07
C ILE A 791 -19.99 15.16 27.67
N PRO A 792 -18.75 14.65 27.52
CA PRO A 792 -18.24 14.22 26.22
C PRO A 792 -19.05 13.06 25.64
N ALA A 793 -19.25 13.05 24.31
CA ALA A 793 -19.92 11.95 23.62
C ALA A 793 -19.23 10.59 23.85
N SER A 794 -17.89 10.58 23.99
CA SER A 794 -17.13 9.38 24.32
C SER A 794 -17.50 8.78 25.68
N SER A 795 -17.97 9.59 26.62
CA SER A 795 -18.44 9.11 27.93
C SER A 795 -19.81 8.44 27.83
N LEU A 796 -20.70 8.97 26.97
CA LEU A 796 -22.02 8.37 26.70
C LEU A 796 -21.88 7.07 25.90
N LEU A 797 -20.98 7.04 24.91
CA LEU A 797 -20.77 5.86 24.06
C LEU A 797 -19.97 4.74 24.71
N ALA A 798 -19.44 4.94 25.93
CA ALA A 798 -18.45 4.04 26.53
C ALA A 798 -18.98 2.63 26.82
N ASN A 799 -20.30 2.49 27.05
CA ASN A 799 -20.99 1.25 27.33
C ASN A 799 -21.87 0.77 26.14
N ASP A 800 -21.89 1.51 25.03
CA ASP A 800 -22.71 1.21 23.86
C ASP A 800 -22.02 0.23 22.91
N THR A 801 -22.82 -0.55 22.16
CA THR A 801 -22.28 -1.55 21.22
C THR A 801 -23.04 -1.58 19.90
N ASP A 802 -22.36 -1.92 18.81
CA ASP A 802 -22.97 -2.18 17.52
C ASP A 802 -22.83 -3.67 17.16
N PRO A 803 -23.92 -4.40 16.87
CA PRO A 803 -23.85 -5.81 16.51
C PRO A 803 -23.03 -6.09 15.23
N ASN A 804 -22.95 -5.14 14.30
CA ASN A 804 -22.14 -5.25 13.10
C ASN A 804 -20.69 -4.78 13.31
N GLY A 805 -20.37 -4.17 14.45
CA GLY A 805 -19.06 -3.60 14.77
C GLY A 805 -18.79 -2.24 14.11
N TYR A 806 -19.83 -1.55 13.64
CA TYR A 806 -19.68 -0.20 13.10
C TYR A 806 -19.41 0.83 14.20
N THR A 807 -18.68 1.89 13.86
CA THR A 807 -18.41 3.00 14.79
C THR A 807 -19.70 3.72 15.16
N LEU A 808 -19.89 3.96 16.46
CA LEU A 808 -21.05 4.67 17.00
C LEU A 808 -20.76 6.16 17.12
N SER A 809 -21.81 6.97 16.97
CA SER A 809 -21.77 8.41 17.22
C SER A 809 -23.08 8.88 17.84
N VAL A 810 -23.01 9.87 18.74
CA VAL A 810 -24.19 10.53 19.29
C VAL A 810 -24.76 11.48 18.23
N THR A 811 -26.05 11.33 17.92
CA THR A 811 -26.77 12.16 16.95
C THR A 811 -27.54 13.30 17.59
N GLY A 812 -27.87 13.18 18.87
CA GLY A 812 -28.59 14.21 19.59
C GLY A 812 -28.97 13.83 21.02
N VAL A 813 -29.64 14.77 21.68
CA VAL A 813 -30.13 14.68 23.05
C VAL A 813 -31.57 15.19 23.12
N SER A 814 -32.37 14.67 24.05
CA SER A 814 -33.79 14.99 24.18
C SER A 814 -34.29 14.73 25.61
N SER A 815 -35.56 15.07 25.87
CA SER A 815 -36.27 14.73 27.10
C SER A 815 -35.54 15.09 28.41
N PRO A 816 -35.00 16.31 28.56
CA PRO A 816 -34.34 16.69 29.80
C PRO A 816 -35.34 16.76 30.95
N THR A 817 -34.94 16.28 32.13
CA THR A 817 -35.65 16.43 33.40
C THR A 817 -34.87 17.34 34.31
N ASN A 818 -35.56 18.30 34.94
CA ASN A 818 -35.00 19.27 35.89
C ASN A 818 -33.81 20.10 35.34
N GLY A 819 -33.81 20.35 34.03
CA GLY A 819 -32.88 21.24 33.36
C GLY A 819 -33.12 21.32 31.85
N THR A 820 -32.10 21.78 31.13
CA THR A 820 -32.05 21.82 29.66
C THR A 820 -30.81 21.08 29.18
N VAL A 821 -30.85 20.49 27.99
CA VAL A 821 -29.69 19.80 27.41
C VAL A 821 -29.53 20.20 25.95
N ALA A 822 -28.28 20.39 25.51
CA ALA A 822 -27.92 20.66 24.13
C ALA A 822 -26.68 19.86 23.72
N TYR A 823 -26.68 19.28 22.53
CA TYR A 823 -25.54 18.57 21.97
C TYR A 823 -24.86 19.39 20.87
N ASN A 824 -23.55 19.60 20.99
CA ASN A 824 -22.73 20.23 19.97
C ASN A 824 -21.95 19.16 19.19
N ALA A 825 -22.37 18.91 17.95
CA ALA A 825 -21.74 17.91 17.09
C ALA A 825 -20.29 18.26 16.67
N GLY A 826 -19.94 19.56 16.64
CA GLY A 826 -18.60 20.01 16.28
C GLY A 826 -17.56 19.77 17.37
N THR A 827 -17.96 19.88 18.64
CA THR A 827 -17.09 19.59 19.79
C THR A 827 -17.35 18.21 20.41
N GLN A 828 -18.39 17.50 19.95
CA GLN A 828 -18.87 16.22 20.50
C GLN A 828 -19.17 16.26 22.01
N ILE A 829 -19.86 17.31 22.46
CA ILE A 829 -20.19 17.52 23.89
C ILE A 829 -21.69 17.73 24.06
N ALA A 830 -22.31 16.97 24.98
CA ALA A 830 -23.65 17.22 25.51
C ALA A 830 -23.55 18.12 26.75
N THR A 831 -24.14 19.30 26.70
CA THR A 831 -24.16 20.26 27.83
C THR A 831 -25.52 20.22 28.50
N PHE A 832 -25.57 19.77 29.75
CA PHE A 832 -26.76 19.82 30.60
C PHE A 832 -26.69 21.04 31.52
N THR A 833 -27.72 21.88 31.55
CA THR A 833 -27.84 23.03 32.46
C THR A 833 -29.04 22.81 33.38
N PRO A 834 -28.86 22.67 34.70
CA PRO A 834 -29.95 22.53 35.65
C PRO A 834 -30.97 23.68 35.55
N THR A 835 -32.23 23.40 35.90
CA THR A 835 -33.20 24.46 36.13
C THR A 835 -32.66 25.39 37.21
N THR A 836 -32.84 26.70 37.02
CA THR A 836 -32.34 27.69 37.98
C THR A 836 -32.83 27.37 39.39
N ASN A 837 -31.87 27.32 40.32
CA ASN A 837 -32.05 26.97 41.73
C ASN A 837 -32.59 25.56 42.03
N TYR A 838 -32.47 24.63 41.07
CA TYR A 838 -32.86 23.24 41.29
C TYR A 838 -31.75 22.44 41.97
N VAL A 839 -32.15 21.62 42.94
CA VAL A 839 -31.31 20.64 43.64
C VAL A 839 -32.09 19.32 43.68
N GLY A 840 -31.44 18.21 43.31
CA GLY A 840 -32.05 16.89 43.22
C GLY A 840 -31.69 16.14 41.93
N ASP A 841 -32.38 15.03 41.69
CA ASP A 841 -32.16 14.19 40.51
C ASP A 841 -32.59 14.88 39.22
N ALA A 842 -31.79 14.72 38.18
CA ALA A 842 -32.00 15.26 36.85
C ALA A 842 -31.55 14.25 35.80
N GLY A 843 -31.77 14.55 34.53
CA GLY A 843 -31.38 13.62 33.47
C GLY A 843 -31.80 14.07 32.09
N PHE A 844 -31.47 13.27 31.08
CA PHE A 844 -31.91 13.43 29.70
C PHE A 844 -31.76 12.11 28.94
N VAL A 845 -32.22 12.07 27.68
CA VAL A 845 -32.03 10.94 26.76
C VAL A 845 -31.03 11.34 25.68
N TYR A 846 -30.10 10.46 25.32
CA TYR A 846 -29.25 10.63 24.13
C TYR A 846 -29.58 9.58 23.07
N SER A 847 -29.34 9.93 21.80
CA SER A 847 -29.54 9.06 20.66
C SER A 847 -28.22 8.80 19.95
N ILE A 848 -28.02 7.56 19.49
CA ILE A 848 -26.83 7.12 18.78
C ILE A 848 -27.18 6.60 17.39
N THR A 849 -26.21 6.67 16.49
CA THR A 849 -26.25 6.00 15.18
C THR A 849 -24.95 5.26 14.91
N ASN A 850 -25.07 4.19 14.13
CA ASN A 850 -23.95 3.48 13.56
C ASN A 850 -23.53 3.99 12.17
N GLY A 851 -24.14 5.10 11.70
CA GLY A 851 -23.84 5.72 10.41
C GLY A 851 -24.39 4.95 9.20
N HIS A 852 -25.06 3.81 9.41
CA HIS A 852 -25.55 2.91 8.36
C HIS A 852 -27.08 2.70 8.44
N GLY A 853 -27.79 3.66 9.03
CA GLY A 853 -29.25 3.66 9.17
C GLY A 853 -29.78 3.00 10.45
N GLY A 854 -28.90 2.46 11.31
CA GLY A 854 -29.26 1.93 12.62
C GLY A 854 -29.19 3.04 13.68
N THR A 855 -30.19 3.10 14.56
CA THR A 855 -30.24 4.05 15.69
C THR A 855 -30.75 3.41 16.97
N ALA A 856 -30.27 3.89 18.11
CA ALA A 856 -30.79 3.55 19.43
C ALA A 856 -30.75 4.77 20.37
N SER A 857 -31.33 4.66 21.57
CA SER A 857 -31.32 5.75 22.55
C SER A 857 -31.31 5.20 23.97
N ALA A 858 -30.71 5.94 24.90
CA ALA A 858 -30.60 5.58 26.30
C ALA A 858 -30.70 6.81 27.22
N ASN A 859 -30.97 6.56 28.50
CA ASN A 859 -31.15 7.59 29.52
C ASN A 859 -29.82 7.91 30.19
N VAL A 860 -29.65 9.19 30.53
CA VAL A 860 -28.58 9.72 31.36
C VAL A 860 -29.19 10.23 32.65
N ALA A 861 -28.79 9.65 33.79
CA ALA A 861 -29.16 10.11 35.12
C ALA A 861 -28.03 10.97 35.73
N LEU A 862 -28.38 12.11 36.33
CA LEU A 862 -27.44 13.03 36.96
C LEU A 862 -28.02 13.65 38.24
N ALA A 863 -27.18 14.09 39.17
CA ALA A 863 -27.62 14.77 40.41
C ALA A 863 -27.14 16.24 40.45
N VAL A 864 -28.02 17.14 40.91
CA VAL A 864 -27.73 18.56 41.09
C VAL A 864 -27.60 18.89 42.57
N ASN A 865 -26.43 19.33 43.02
CA ASN A 865 -26.09 19.62 44.42
C ASN A 865 -26.21 21.13 44.74
N PRO A 866 -26.48 21.54 46.00
CA PRO A 866 -26.60 22.95 46.38
C PRO A 866 -25.34 23.78 46.10
N SER A 867 -25.50 25.06 45.75
CA SER A 867 -24.38 25.99 45.60
C SER A 867 -23.75 26.34 46.97
N GLY A 868 -22.42 26.17 47.10
CA GLY A 868 -21.66 26.57 48.31
C GLY A 868 -21.07 25.44 49.17
N GLN A 869 -21.17 24.17 48.76
CA GLN A 869 -20.44 23.07 49.40
C GLN A 869 -19.42 22.46 48.43
N THR A 870 -18.14 22.82 48.55
CA THR A 870 -17.07 22.14 47.83
C THR A 870 -16.68 20.88 48.60
N THR A 871 -17.26 19.74 48.24
CA THR A 871 -16.78 18.44 48.69
C THR A 871 -15.64 17.97 47.79
N VAL A 872 -14.64 17.33 48.37
CA VAL A 872 -13.49 16.73 47.69
C VAL A 872 -13.38 15.25 48.07
N SER A 873 -12.78 14.46 47.19
CA SER A 873 -12.63 13.00 47.33
C SER A 873 -11.21 12.56 46.92
N LEU A 874 -10.79 11.35 47.33
CA LEU A 874 -9.48 10.79 46.99
C LEU A 874 -9.39 10.46 45.50
N PHE A 875 -10.48 9.99 44.89
CA PHE A 875 -10.56 9.56 43.50
C PHE A 875 -11.57 10.40 42.71
N SER A 876 -11.33 10.51 41.40
CA SER A 876 -12.30 11.07 40.46
C SER A 876 -13.37 10.03 40.14
N ILE A 877 -14.59 10.46 39.83
CA ILE A 877 -15.67 9.58 39.36
C ILE A 877 -15.34 8.87 38.03
N SER A 878 -14.31 9.36 37.31
CA SER A 878 -13.80 8.75 36.08
C SER A 878 -12.76 7.65 36.33
N ASP A 879 -12.26 7.55 37.56
CA ASP A 879 -11.26 6.53 37.89
C ASP A 879 -11.95 5.17 37.99
N VAL A 880 -11.40 4.18 37.28
CA VAL A 880 -11.96 2.82 37.22
C VAL A 880 -10.92 1.78 37.66
N PRO A 881 -11.34 0.71 38.36
CA PRO A 881 -10.49 -0.42 38.69
C PRO A 881 -9.88 -1.11 37.47
N ALA A 882 -8.62 -1.52 37.58
CA ALA A 882 -7.97 -2.43 36.65
C ALA A 882 -8.58 -3.84 36.77
N THR A 883 -8.87 -4.30 37.99
CA THR A 883 -9.73 -5.47 38.22
C THR A 883 -11.09 -5.03 38.74
N VAL A 884 -12.09 -5.05 37.85
CA VAL A 884 -13.47 -4.65 38.17
C VAL A 884 -14.15 -5.66 39.09
N THR A 885 -13.85 -6.95 38.95
CA THR A 885 -14.37 -8.00 39.82
C THR A 885 -13.27 -8.98 40.20
N GLU A 886 -12.88 -9.00 41.47
CA GLU A 886 -12.07 -10.07 42.05
C GLU A 886 -12.96 -11.28 42.35
N ASN A 887 -12.48 -12.49 42.06
CA ASN A 887 -13.26 -13.71 42.27
C ASN A 887 -13.10 -14.25 43.71
N ASP A 888 -13.52 -13.47 44.69
CA ASP A 888 -13.57 -13.83 46.10
C ASP A 888 -15.00 -13.64 46.62
N ASN A 889 -15.71 -14.73 46.92
CA ASN A 889 -17.13 -14.71 47.23
C ASN A 889 -17.46 -14.68 48.73
N ASN A 890 -16.48 -14.34 49.57
CA ASN A 890 -16.67 -14.29 51.02
C ASN A 890 -17.16 -12.91 51.49
N ALA A 891 -17.95 -12.89 52.57
CA ALA A 891 -18.34 -11.65 53.23
C ALA A 891 -17.11 -10.93 53.82
N VAL A 892 -16.91 -9.67 53.46
CA VAL A 892 -15.67 -8.92 53.75
C VAL A 892 -15.95 -7.42 53.93
N GLU A 893 -15.27 -6.81 54.89
CA GLU A 893 -15.11 -5.36 55.02
C GLU A 893 -13.83 -4.93 54.31
N LEU A 894 -13.90 -3.91 53.45
CA LEU A 894 -12.78 -3.40 52.66
C LEU A 894 -12.67 -1.89 52.87
N GLY A 895 -11.46 -1.36 53.00
CA GLY A 895 -11.28 0.04 53.34
C GLY A 895 -9.94 0.67 52.97
N VAL A 896 -9.89 1.98 53.17
CA VAL A 896 -8.75 2.85 52.92
C VAL A 896 -8.44 3.68 54.17
N GLN A 897 -7.16 3.80 54.50
CA GLN A 897 -6.68 4.81 55.44
C GLN A 897 -6.54 6.14 54.71
N PHE A 898 -7.04 7.21 55.31
CA PHE A 898 -6.92 8.55 54.77
C PHE A 898 -6.66 9.59 55.88
N GLN A 899 -6.07 10.71 55.51
CA GLN A 899 -5.94 11.91 56.34
C GLN A 899 -6.26 13.14 55.49
N SER A 900 -6.60 14.25 56.14
CA SER A 900 -6.75 15.55 55.48
C SER A 900 -5.74 16.56 56.03
N SER A 901 -5.10 17.35 55.17
CA SER A 901 -4.23 18.47 55.60
C SER A 901 -4.99 19.67 56.17
N ALA A 902 -6.32 19.68 56.02
CA ALA A 902 -7.24 20.66 56.60
C ALA A 902 -8.26 19.98 57.52
N ALA A 903 -8.64 20.66 58.61
CA ALA A 903 -9.80 20.22 59.41
C ALA A 903 -11.08 20.39 58.58
N GLY A 904 -12.08 19.55 58.78
CA GLY A 904 -13.32 19.59 58.00
C GLY A 904 -14.32 18.53 58.43
N GLN A 905 -15.26 18.21 57.55
CA GLN A 905 -16.32 17.24 57.82
C GLN A 905 -16.39 16.16 56.74
N VAL A 906 -16.49 14.89 57.12
CA VAL A 906 -16.82 13.80 56.20
C VAL A 906 -18.34 13.62 56.19
N THR A 907 -18.95 13.69 55.01
CA THR A 907 -20.41 13.66 54.83
C THR A 907 -20.91 12.39 54.15
N GLY A 908 -20.00 11.53 53.67
CA GLY A 908 -20.35 10.29 53.00
C GLY A 908 -19.14 9.44 52.63
N ILE A 909 -19.42 8.23 52.12
CA ILE A 909 -18.43 7.27 51.61
C ILE A 909 -18.86 6.85 50.21
N LEU A 910 -17.86 6.63 49.34
CA LEU A 910 -18.05 5.99 48.04
C LEU A 910 -17.34 4.64 47.98
N PHE A 911 -17.81 3.75 47.13
CA PHE A 911 -17.00 2.60 46.68
C PHE A 911 -17.27 2.25 45.22
N TYR A 912 -16.31 1.65 44.52
CA TYR A 912 -16.53 1.12 43.18
C TYR A 912 -17.10 -0.31 43.24
N LYS A 913 -18.26 -0.50 42.62
CA LYS A 913 -18.97 -1.79 42.55
C LYS A 913 -18.71 -2.48 41.22
N GLY A 914 -18.24 -3.73 41.25
CA GLY A 914 -18.25 -4.61 40.08
C GLY A 914 -19.61 -5.28 39.88
N PRO A 915 -19.95 -5.75 38.66
CA PRO A 915 -21.26 -6.32 38.33
C PRO A 915 -21.67 -7.55 39.13
N GLN A 916 -20.72 -8.23 39.79
CA GLN A 916 -20.99 -9.42 40.60
C GLN A 916 -20.99 -9.12 42.12
N ASN A 917 -20.57 -7.93 42.54
CA ASN A 917 -20.66 -7.51 43.94
C ASN A 917 -22.12 -7.13 44.23
N THR A 918 -22.90 -8.08 44.73
CA THR A 918 -24.35 -7.97 44.88
C THR A 918 -24.75 -8.03 46.36
N GLY A 919 -26.04 -7.84 46.66
CA GLY A 919 -26.51 -7.83 48.04
C GLY A 919 -26.38 -6.45 48.71
N THR A 920 -26.44 -6.44 50.04
CA THR A 920 -26.45 -5.19 50.83
C THR A 920 -25.03 -4.73 51.15
N HIS A 921 -24.75 -3.46 50.85
CA HIS A 921 -23.49 -2.80 51.20
C HIS A 921 -23.68 -1.81 52.34
N ILE A 922 -22.73 -1.77 53.28
CA ILE A 922 -22.76 -0.87 54.44
C ILE A 922 -21.45 -0.10 54.49
N ALA A 923 -21.51 1.23 54.43
CA ALA A 923 -20.35 2.11 54.59
C ALA A 923 -20.08 2.42 56.06
N ASN A 924 -18.81 2.51 56.45
CA ASN A 924 -18.36 2.80 57.80
C ASN A 924 -17.17 3.75 57.84
N LEU A 925 -17.20 4.74 58.74
CA LEU A 925 -16.11 5.66 59.02
C LEU A 925 -15.57 5.42 60.42
N TRP A 926 -14.26 5.28 60.59
CA TRP A 926 -13.62 4.94 61.85
C TRP A 926 -12.47 5.88 62.20
N THR A 927 -12.14 5.99 63.49
CA THR A 927 -10.80 6.45 63.91
C THR A 927 -9.74 5.42 63.52
N ALA A 928 -8.47 5.82 63.43
CA ALA A 928 -7.36 4.88 63.21
C ALA A 928 -7.25 3.79 64.29
N SER A 929 -7.80 4.01 65.49
CA SER A 929 -7.82 3.03 66.58
C SER A 929 -9.03 2.09 66.55
N GLY A 930 -9.93 2.21 65.56
CA GLY A 930 -11.09 1.34 65.38
C GLY A 930 -12.37 1.76 66.08
N THR A 931 -12.50 3.01 66.51
CA THR A 931 -13.78 3.55 67.01
C THR A 931 -14.67 3.95 65.85
N LEU A 932 -15.89 3.40 65.75
CA LEU A 932 -16.86 3.76 64.71
C LEU A 932 -17.38 5.18 64.93
N LEU A 933 -17.28 6.01 63.90
CA LEU A 933 -17.71 7.41 63.88
C LEU A 933 -19.02 7.62 63.14
N ALA A 934 -19.24 6.89 62.04
CA ALA A 934 -20.50 6.91 61.29
C ALA A 934 -20.69 5.60 60.49
N THR A 935 -21.95 5.28 60.19
CA THR A 935 -22.32 4.14 59.34
C THR A 935 -23.58 4.45 58.53
N ALA A 936 -23.69 3.91 57.31
CA ALA A 936 -24.88 4.02 56.47
C ALA A 936 -25.00 2.84 55.49
N THR A 937 -26.22 2.40 55.21
CA THR A 937 -26.49 1.38 54.18
C THR A 937 -26.60 2.04 52.81
N PHE A 938 -25.87 1.54 51.81
CA PHE A 938 -26.05 1.96 50.43
C PHE A 938 -27.43 1.52 49.92
N VAL A 939 -28.15 2.43 49.29
CA VAL A 939 -29.48 2.20 48.69
C VAL A 939 -29.46 2.69 47.25
N ASN A 940 -30.30 2.11 46.38
CA ASN A 940 -30.42 2.46 44.95
C ASN A 940 -29.10 2.34 44.17
N GLU A 941 -28.28 1.34 44.48
CA GLU A 941 -27.00 1.13 43.79
C GLU A 941 -27.16 0.73 42.31
N THR A 942 -26.20 1.13 41.48
CA THR A 942 -26.10 0.67 40.09
C THR A 942 -25.60 -0.79 40.03
N ALA A 943 -25.67 -1.39 38.84
CA ALA A 943 -25.13 -2.73 38.61
C ALA A 943 -23.59 -2.74 38.72
N SER A 944 -22.93 -1.68 38.27
CA SER A 944 -21.47 -1.50 38.32
C SER A 944 -21.13 0.00 38.29
N GLY A 945 -19.95 0.37 38.81
CA GLY A 945 -19.47 1.75 38.89
C GLY A 945 -19.42 2.30 40.32
N TRP A 946 -19.08 3.59 40.47
CA TRP A 946 -19.05 4.28 41.76
C TRP A 946 -20.43 4.37 42.41
N GLN A 947 -20.54 3.87 43.63
CA GLN A 947 -21.69 4.03 44.52
C GLN A 947 -21.36 5.09 45.57
N VAL A 948 -22.35 5.88 45.96
CA VAL A 948 -22.20 6.89 47.01
C VAL A 948 -23.31 6.73 48.05
N VAL A 949 -22.95 6.91 49.32
CA VAL A 949 -23.92 7.06 50.41
C VAL A 949 -23.48 8.16 51.35
N THR A 950 -24.44 8.97 51.81
CA THR A 950 -24.22 10.06 52.75
C THR A 950 -24.70 9.70 54.15
N PHE A 951 -24.08 10.30 55.17
CA PHE A 951 -24.47 10.20 56.59
C PHE A 951 -24.33 11.56 57.29
N PRO A 952 -24.88 11.76 58.51
CA PRO A 952 -24.68 12.98 59.27
C PRO A 952 -23.20 13.35 59.39
N ALA A 953 -22.87 14.61 59.07
CA ALA A 953 -21.50 15.06 58.90
C ALA A 953 -20.63 14.82 60.15
N VAL A 954 -19.46 14.20 59.95
CA VAL A 954 -18.49 13.88 61.01
C VAL A 954 -17.29 14.81 60.92
N ALA A 955 -17.06 15.62 61.94
CA ALA A 955 -15.88 16.47 62.02
C ALA A 955 -14.59 15.64 62.16
N ILE A 956 -13.60 15.94 61.32
CA ILE A 956 -12.26 15.36 61.39
C ILE A 956 -11.19 16.45 61.56
N SER A 957 -10.14 16.11 62.31
CA SER A 957 -9.01 16.99 62.54
C SER A 957 -7.99 16.91 61.40
N ALA A 958 -7.32 18.03 61.11
CA ALA A 958 -6.20 18.03 60.18
C ALA A 958 -5.09 17.06 60.63
N ASN A 959 -4.38 16.47 59.67
CA ASN A 959 -3.22 15.59 59.83
C ASN A 959 -3.47 14.41 60.79
N THR A 960 -4.71 13.96 60.90
CA THR A 960 -5.12 12.79 61.69
C THR A 960 -5.60 11.70 60.74
N VAL A 961 -5.16 10.46 60.99
CA VAL A 961 -5.54 9.30 60.16
C VAL A 961 -6.90 8.73 60.60
N TYR A 962 -7.74 8.44 59.61
CA TYR A 962 -9.06 7.81 59.73
C TYR A 962 -9.15 6.65 58.74
N VAL A 963 -10.17 5.79 58.91
CA VAL A 963 -10.44 4.68 57.99
C VAL A 963 -11.84 4.82 57.43
N ALA A 964 -11.97 4.80 56.11
CA ALA A 964 -13.25 4.64 55.42
C ALA A 964 -13.34 3.22 54.87
N SER A 965 -14.47 2.54 55.06
CA SER A 965 -14.66 1.17 54.61
C SER A 965 -16.10 0.90 54.15
N TYR A 966 -16.29 -0.19 53.39
CA TYR A 966 -17.60 -0.79 53.17
C TYR A 966 -17.59 -2.30 53.42
N HIS A 967 -18.71 -2.82 53.92
CA HIS A 967 -18.98 -4.25 54.07
C HIS A 967 -19.81 -4.77 52.91
N THR A 968 -19.43 -5.91 52.34
CA THR A 968 -20.25 -6.72 51.43
C THR A 968 -20.50 -8.11 52.04
N GLN A 969 -21.71 -8.64 51.86
CA GLN A 969 -22.04 -10.01 52.29
C GLN A 969 -21.64 -11.08 51.26
N THR A 970 -21.36 -10.69 50.02
CA THR A 970 -21.10 -11.63 48.91
C THR A 970 -19.70 -11.56 48.32
N GLY A 971 -18.87 -10.57 48.71
CA GLY A 971 -17.54 -10.39 48.14
C GLY A 971 -17.58 -9.77 46.73
N TYR A 972 -16.80 -10.31 45.80
CA TYR A 972 -16.69 -9.87 44.39
C TYR A 972 -16.26 -8.41 44.19
N TYR A 973 -15.44 -7.90 45.09
CA TYR A 973 -15.02 -6.50 45.14
C TYR A 973 -14.08 -6.11 43.99
N SER A 974 -13.96 -4.81 43.76
CA SER A 974 -12.99 -4.26 42.81
C SER A 974 -11.63 -4.02 43.47
N ALA A 975 -10.54 -4.21 42.73
CA ALA A 975 -9.20 -4.09 43.30
C ALA A 975 -8.13 -3.66 42.29
N ASN A 976 -7.14 -2.90 42.77
CA ASN A 976 -5.85 -2.70 42.11
C ASN A 976 -4.72 -3.08 43.06
N SER A 977 -4.04 -4.18 42.77
CA SER A 977 -2.90 -4.64 43.57
C SER A 977 -1.68 -3.71 43.42
N GLY A 978 -0.96 -3.46 44.50
CA GLY A 978 0.25 -2.61 44.53
C GLY A 978 0.00 -1.10 44.50
N TYR A 979 -1.26 -0.66 44.50
CA TYR A 979 -1.63 0.75 44.30
C TYR A 979 -1.06 1.67 45.40
N PHE A 980 -1.22 1.32 46.67
CA PHE A 980 -0.71 2.09 47.81
C PHE A 980 0.74 1.75 48.17
N SER A 981 1.55 1.26 47.21
CA SER A 981 3.00 1.22 47.36
C SER A 981 3.60 2.63 47.44
N THR A 982 2.87 3.62 46.92
CA THR A 982 3.10 5.05 47.10
C THR A 982 1.83 5.71 47.66
N ALA A 983 1.96 6.90 48.27
CA ALA A 983 0.81 7.61 48.81
C ALA A 983 0.00 8.24 47.67
N HIS A 984 -1.32 8.23 47.79
CA HIS A 984 -2.21 8.91 46.84
C HIS A 984 -2.71 10.22 47.45
N VAL A 985 -2.48 11.34 46.77
CA VAL A 985 -2.83 12.69 47.25
C VAL A 985 -3.81 13.33 46.29
N SER A 986 -4.94 13.81 46.81
CA SER A 986 -5.98 14.53 46.06
C SER A 986 -6.41 15.77 46.83
N GLY A 987 -5.93 16.93 46.41
CA GLY A 987 -6.16 18.19 47.11
C GLY A 987 -5.67 18.13 48.56
N VAL A 988 -6.59 18.34 49.51
CA VAL A 988 -6.30 18.26 50.96
C VAL A 988 -6.31 16.83 51.49
N LEU A 989 -6.82 15.85 50.74
CA LEU A 989 -6.88 14.46 51.18
C LEU A 989 -5.62 13.69 50.78
N THR A 990 -5.19 12.78 51.64
CA THR A 990 -4.07 11.86 51.38
C THR A 990 -4.43 10.47 51.89
N ALA A 991 -4.35 9.47 51.02
CA ALA A 991 -4.29 8.07 51.38
C ALA A 991 -2.80 7.67 51.52
N PRO A 992 -2.30 7.40 52.74
CA PRO A 992 -0.87 7.14 52.96
C PRO A 992 -0.37 5.88 52.23
N ALA A 993 0.91 5.86 51.88
CA ALA A 993 1.58 4.66 51.40
C ALA A 993 1.60 3.57 52.49
N THR A 994 1.63 2.31 52.08
CA THR A 994 1.80 1.17 53.00
C THR A 994 3.17 1.24 53.70
N GLY A 995 3.17 1.23 55.03
CA GLY A 995 4.37 1.31 55.86
C GLY A 995 4.82 -0.04 56.46
N PRO A 996 5.99 -0.10 57.13
CA PRO A 996 6.53 -1.34 57.74
C PRO A 996 5.72 -1.87 58.92
N VAL A 997 4.86 -1.05 59.53
CA VAL A 997 4.03 -1.40 60.70
C VAL A 997 2.59 -0.93 60.42
N GLY A 998 1.90 -1.64 59.51
CA GLY A 998 0.53 -1.35 59.08
C GLY A 998 0.46 -0.79 57.65
N GLY A 999 -0.34 -1.45 56.81
CA GLY A 999 -0.50 -1.08 55.39
C GLY A 999 -1.84 -0.44 55.06
N ASN A 1000 -1.89 0.25 53.93
CA ASN A 1000 -3.12 0.79 53.35
C ASN A 1000 -3.69 -0.21 52.33
N GLY A 1001 -4.99 -0.19 52.11
CA GLY A 1001 -5.72 -1.32 51.52
C GLY A 1001 -6.13 -2.32 52.59
N LEU A 1002 -7.04 -1.88 53.46
CA LEU A 1002 -7.45 -2.62 54.64
C LEU A 1002 -8.59 -3.60 54.31
N TYR A 1003 -8.58 -4.76 54.97
CA TYR A 1003 -9.69 -5.71 54.91
C TYR A 1003 -9.91 -6.45 56.24
N ALA A 1004 -11.12 -6.99 56.41
CA ALA A 1004 -11.46 -7.98 57.44
C ALA A 1004 -12.60 -8.89 56.97
N TYR A 1005 -12.40 -10.21 57.01
CA TYR A 1005 -13.46 -11.16 56.69
C TYR A 1005 -14.44 -11.33 57.86
N GLY A 1006 -15.73 -11.43 57.54
CA GLY A 1006 -16.78 -11.63 58.54
C GLY A 1006 -18.18 -11.43 57.97
N ALA A 1007 -19.15 -12.17 58.52
CA ALA A 1007 -20.57 -12.07 58.12
C ALA A 1007 -21.21 -10.72 58.48
N SER A 1008 -20.61 -9.97 59.40
CA SER A 1008 -21.02 -8.63 59.83
C SER A 1008 -19.86 -7.66 59.73
N SER A 1009 -20.18 -6.37 59.56
CA SER A 1009 -19.21 -5.28 59.55
C SER A 1009 -18.32 -5.28 60.80
N ALA A 1010 -17.01 -5.10 60.60
CA ALA A 1010 -15.99 -5.05 61.64
C ALA A 1010 -14.85 -4.13 61.21
N PHE A 1011 -14.16 -3.50 62.16
CA PHE A 1011 -13.03 -2.62 61.86
C PHE A 1011 -11.90 -3.38 61.12
N PRO A 1012 -11.50 -2.97 59.90
CA PRO A 1012 -10.53 -3.71 59.11
C PRO A 1012 -9.09 -3.45 59.58
N THR A 1013 -8.37 -4.50 59.97
CA THR A 1013 -7.01 -4.43 60.53
C THR A 1013 -5.93 -5.12 59.70
N SER A 1014 -6.33 -5.91 58.69
CA SER A 1014 -5.40 -6.61 57.81
C SER A 1014 -5.18 -5.85 56.51
N SER A 1015 -4.04 -6.01 55.84
CA SER A 1015 -3.76 -5.41 54.54
C SER A 1015 -3.08 -6.41 53.61
N TYR A 1016 -3.39 -6.39 52.32
CA TYR A 1016 -2.78 -7.28 51.32
C TYR A 1016 -2.24 -6.49 50.13
N ASN A 1017 -0.97 -6.71 49.80
CA ASN A 1017 -0.27 -6.17 48.63
C ASN A 1017 -0.51 -4.68 48.32
N ALA A 1018 -0.65 -3.84 49.35
CA ALA A 1018 -0.96 -2.41 49.20
C ALA A 1018 -2.16 -2.14 48.26
N THR A 1019 -3.19 -2.99 48.33
CA THR A 1019 -4.28 -3.01 47.34
C THR A 1019 -5.22 -1.81 47.51
N ASN A 1020 -5.62 -1.16 46.42
CA ASN A 1020 -6.74 -0.22 46.46
C ASN A 1020 -8.04 -0.99 46.21
N TYR A 1021 -8.91 -1.06 47.22
CA TYR A 1021 -10.26 -1.64 47.12
C TYR A 1021 -11.32 -0.63 46.66
N TRP A 1022 -10.88 0.52 46.14
CA TRP A 1022 -11.71 1.54 45.53
C TRP A 1022 -12.78 2.08 46.49
N VAL A 1023 -12.37 2.38 47.72
CA VAL A 1023 -13.18 3.04 48.75
C VAL A 1023 -12.74 4.49 48.88
N ASP A 1024 -13.68 5.40 49.05
CA ASP A 1024 -13.43 6.84 49.09
C ASP A 1024 -14.36 7.58 50.09
N VAL A 1025 -14.10 8.86 50.31
CA VAL A 1025 -14.84 9.76 51.20
C VAL A 1025 -15.37 10.98 50.45
N VAL A 1026 -16.52 11.47 50.91
CA VAL A 1026 -17.02 12.81 50.56
C VAL A 1026 -16.59 13.74 51.69
N PHE A 1027 -15.57 14.57 51.47
CA PHE A 1027 -14.98 15.43 52.49
C PHE A 1027 -15.19 16.92 52.20
N GLN A 1028 -15.61 17.68 53.19
CA GLN A 1028 -15.80 19.12 53.13
C GLN A 1028 -14.77 19.84 54.03
N PRO A 1029 -13.72 20.49 53.48
CA PRO A 1029 -12.74 21.22 54.28
C PRO A 1029 -13.30 22.52 54.89
N THR A 1030 -12.85 22.87 56.09
CA THR A 1030 -13.10 24.18 56.70
C THR A 1030 -12.10 25.18 56.11
N SER A 1031 -12.59 26.23 55.45
CA SER A 1031 -11.73 27.14 54.67
C SER A 1031 -10.96 28.13 55.56
N GLN A 1032 -9.63 28.21 55.42
CA GLN A 1032 -8.79 29.31 55.94
C GLN A 1032 -8.29 30.15 54.75
N SER A 1033 -8.57 31.45 54.74
CA SER A 1033 -8.14 32.34 53.64
C SER A 1033 -6.64 32.62 53.71
N THR A 1034 -5.91 32.33 52.62
CA THR A 1034 -4.51 32.70 52.43
C THR A 1034 -4.37 33.85 51.44
N TYR A 1035 -3.30 34.63 51.58
CA TYR A 1035 -2.98 35.78 50.75
C TYR A 1035 -1.54 35.68 50.25
N SER A 1036 -1.29 36.18 49.03
CA SER A 1036 0.03 36.21 48.40
C SER A 1036 0.19 37.47 47.54
N LEU A 1037 1.43 37.86 47.20
CA LEU A 1037 1.68 39.05 46.38
C LEU A 1037 1.18 38.86 44.96
N PHE A 1038 1.38 37.67 44.38
CA PHE A 1038 1.01 37.38 42.99
C PHE A 1038 -0.20 36.43 42.90
N SER A 1039 -0.79 36.32 41.71
CA SER A 1039 -1.75 35.26 41.38
C SER A 1039 -1.02 34.04 40.80
N LEU A 1040 -1.61 32.84 40.92
CA LEU A 1040 -1.06 31.63 40.29
C LEU A 1040 -1.09 31.70 38.74
N ASN A 1041 -1.90 32.58 38.18
CA ASN A 1041 -1.95 32.83 36.74
C ASN A 1041 -0.90 33.85 36.27
N ASP A 1042 -0.23 34.55 37.19
CA ASP A 1042 0.81 35.49 36.82
C ASP A 1042 2.06 34.73 36.37
N THR A 1043 2.63 35.15 35.25
CA THR A 1043 3.78 34.48 34.61
C THR A 1043 4.92 35.46 34.36
N PRO A 1044 6.18 35.00 34.45
CA PRO A 1044 7.35 35.79 34.12
C PRO A 1044 7.41 36.16 32.64
N ALA A 1045 7.86 37.39 32.36
CA ALA A 1045 8.18 37.82 31.00
C ALA A 1045 9.35 37.01 30.42
N THR A 1046 10.29 36.58 31.28
CA THR A 1046 11.35 35.63 30.93
C THR A 1046 11.27 34.43 31.85
N VAL A 1047 10.73 33.33 31.34
CA VAL A 1047 10.53 32.07 32.08
C VAL A 1047 11.86 31.41 32.50
N THR A 1048 12.91 31.57 31.70
CA THR A 1048 14.24 31.04 32.02
C THR A 1048 15.30 32.05 31.60
N GLN A 1049 15.95 32.71 32.55
CA GLN A 1049 17.15 33.48 32.28
C GLN A 1049 18.35 32.56 32.12
N ASN A 1050 19.19 32.81 31.12
CA ASN A 1050 20.36 31.96 30.86
C ASN A 1050 21.54 32.36 31.76
N ASP A 1051 21.45 32.01 33.04
CA ASP A 1051 22.47 32.26 34.05
C ASP A 1051 22.69 31.01 34.90
N PRO A 1052 23.71 30.18 34.60
CA PRO A 1052 23.88 28.86 35.19
C PRO A 1052 24.48 28.87 36.61
N ASN A 1053 24.68 30.05 37.21
CA ASN A 1053 25.40 30.16 38.47
C ASN A 1053 24.45 29.96 39.66
N ALA A 1054 24.94 29.30 40.71
CA ALA A 1054 24.21 29.19 41.98
C ALA A 1054 23.86 30.59 42.52
N VAL A 1055 22.61 30.80 42.90
CA VAL A 1055 22.09 32.12 43.25
C VAL A 1055 20.92 32.03 44.23
N GLU A 1056 20.87 32.95 45.19
CA GLU A 1056 19.69 33.23 46.01
C GLU A 1056 18.96 34.44 45.43
N LEU A 1057 17.65 34.33 45.21
CA LEU A 1057 16.81 35.35 44.58
C LEU A 1057 15.58 35.61 45.45
N GLY A 1058 15.15 36.87 45.59
CA GLY A 1058 14.04 37.19 46.48
C GLY A 1058 13.34 38.51 46.22
N VAL A 1059 12.29 38.72 47.00
CA VAL A 1059 11.45 39.91 47.03
C VAL A 1059 11.41 40.50 48.43
N LYS A 1060 11.55 41.82 48.53
CA LYS A 1060 11.26 42.56 49.77
C LYS A 1060 9.76 42.82 49.82
N PHE A 1061 9.13 42.48 50.94
CA PHE A 1061 7.70 42.68 51.15
C PHE A 1061 7.39 43.14 52.58
N GLN A 1062 6.22 43.73 52.75
CA GLN A 1062 5.63 44.03 54.05
C GLN A 1062 4.13 43.73 54.02
N SER A 1063 3.53 43.58 55.20
CA SER A 1063 2.08 43.42 55.35
C SER A 1063 1.50 44.62 56.08
N SER A 1064 0.35 45.16 55.67
CA SER A 1064 -0.31 46.27 56.37
C SER A 1064 -0.94 45.86 57.72
N SER A 1065 -1.09 44.55 57.96
CA SER A 1065 -1.57 43.96 59.22
C SER A 1065 -0.63 42.84 59.71
N ALA A 1066 -0.75 42.47 60.99
CA ALA A 1066 -0.01 41.33 61.52
C ALA A 1066 -0.53 40.03 60.88
N VAL A 1067 0.37 39.23 60.33
CA VAL A 1067 0.04 38.00 59.59
C VAL A 1067 0.96 36.86 60.01
N GLN A 1068 0.62 35.64 59.64
CA GLN A 1068 1.52 34.49 59.76
C GLN A 1068 1.99 34.07 58.36
N ALA A 1069 3.30 34.03 58.13
CA ALA A 1069 3.88 33.46 56.92
C ALA A 1069 3.84 31.93 57.00
N LEU A 1070 3.10 31.32 56.08
CA LEU A 1070 2.89 29.88 55.99
C LEU A 1070 3.91 29.19 55.09
N GLY A 1071 4.48 29.91 54.12
CA GLY A 1071 5.37 29.33 53.13
C GLY A 1071 5.84 30.33 52.10
N ILE A 1072 6.64 29.84 51.15
CA ILE A 1072 7.15 30.59 50.01
C ILE A 1072 6.87 29.79 48.73
N ARG A 1073 6.66 30.51 47.64
CA ARG A 1073 6.63 29.93 46.31
C ARG A 1073 7.53 30.71 45.35
N PHE A 1074 7.97 30.05 44.29
CA PHE A 1074 8.68 30.70 43.20
C PHE A 1074 8.25 30.15 41.83
N TYR A 1075 8.43 30.93 40.77
CA TYR A 1075 8.18 30.46 39.41
C TYR A 1075 9.42 29.78 38.84
N LYS A 1076 9.32 28.48 38.55
CA LYS A 1076 10.40 27.65 38.01
C LYS A 1076 10.37 27.60 36.48
N GLY A 1077 11.49 27.97 35.87
CA GLY A 1077 11.73 27.72 34.45
C GLY A 1077 12.21 26.28 34.21
N PRO A 1078 11.97 25.68 33.03
CA PRO A 1078 12.35 24.29 32.72
C PRO A 1078 13.82 23.92 32.97
N GLN A 1079 14.74 24.90 32.96
CA GLN A 1079 16.18 24.65 33.15
C GLN A 1079 16.67 24.95 34.57
N ASN A 1080 15.84 25.57 35.41
CA ASN A 1080 16.18 25.77 36.82
C ASN A 1080 16.02 24.42 37.54
N THR A 1081 17.09 23.65 37.57
CA THR A 1081 17.10 22.25 38.00
C THR A 1081 17.93 22.07 39.26
N GLY A 1082 17.80 20.93 39.92
CA GLY A 1082 18.46 20.68 41.20
C GLY A 1082 17.62 21.13 42.40
N PRO A 1083 18.19 21.06 43.61
CA PRO A 1083 17.46 21.35 44.84
C PRO A 1083 17.19 22.84 45.00
N HIS A 1084 15.96 23.17 45.39
CA HIS A 1084 15.54 24.52 45.74
C HIS A 1084 15.23 24.63 47.21
N VAL A 1085 15.66 25.72 47.84
CA VAL A 1085 15.43 25.98 49.27
C VAL A 1085 14.81 27.37 49.43
N ALA A 1086 13.62 27.44 50.02
CA ALA A 1086 12.98 28.70 50.40
C ALA A 1086 13.54 29.23 51.71
N ASN A 1087 13.75 30.55 51.79
CA ASN A 1087 14.23 31.23 52.99
C ASN A 1087 13.42 32.51 53.24
N LEU A 1088 13.05 32.73 54.50
CA LEU A 1088 12.39 33.96 54.96
C LEU A 1088 13.32 34.70 55.92
N TRP A 1089 13.58 35.97 55.66
CA TRP A 1089 14.55 36.77 56.41
C TRP A 1089 13.92 38.04 57.00
N SER A 1090 14.48 38.51 58.12
CA SER A 1090 14.29 39.90 58.56
C SER A 1090 14.97 40.87 57.59
N SER A 1091 14.59 42.14 57.61
CA SER A 1091 15.24 43.20 56.82
C SER A 1091 16.74 43.39 57.12
N THR A 1092 17.21 42.93 58.28
CA THR A 1092 18.64 42.98 58.68
C THR A 1092 19.40 41.69 58.40
N GLY A 1093 18.77 40.68 57.78
CA GLY A 1093 19.41 39.43 57.36
C GLY A 1093 19.40 38.28 58.36
N THR A 1094 18.54 38.32 59.38
CA THR A 1094 18.31 37.16 60.27
C THR A 1094 17.38 36.16 59.60
N LEU A 1095 17.79 34.88 59.49
CA LEU A 1095 16.94 33.82 58.95
C LEU A 1095 15.81 33.48 59.94
N LEU A 1096 14.56 33.61 59.51
CA LEU A 1096 13.36 33.40 60.31
C LEU A 1096 12.73 32.02 60.08
N ALA A 1097 12.76 31.53 58.84
CA ALA A 1097 12.37 30.16 58.49
C ALA A 1097 13.00 29.72 57.17
N THR A 1098 13.11 28.40 57.01
CA THR A 1098 13.61 27.76 55.78
C THR A 1098 12.83 26.48 55.50
N ALA A 1099 12.68 26.12 54.22
CA ALA A 1099 12.07 24.86 53.80
C ALA A 1099 12.59 24.43 52.42
N THR A 1100 12.83 23.14 52.23
CA THR A 1100 13.28 22.58 50.95
C THR A 1100 12.08 22.18 50.09
N PHE A 1101 12.06 22.62 48.83
CA PHE A 1101 11.02 22.21 47.89
C PHE A 1101 11.17 20.72 47.53
N ALA A 1102 10.07 19.99 47.48
CA ALA A 1102 10.01 18.58 47.11
C ALA A 1102 8.87 18.33 46.12
N GLY A 1103 9.03 17.34 45.23
CA GLY A 1103 7.99 16.99 44.25
C GLY A 1103 7.70 18.08 43.22
N GLU A 1104 8.70 18.92 42.91
CA GLU A 1104 8.53 20.05 42.01
C GLU A 1104 8.18 19.61 40.58
N THR A 1105 7.34 20.39 39.90
CA THR A 1105 7.06 20.19 38.48
C THR A 1105 8.21 20.69 37.61
N ALA A 1106 8.18 20.32 36.31
CA ALA A 1106 9.21 20.73 35.35
C ALA A 1106 9.24 22.26 35.16
N SER A 1107 8.10 22.94 35.24
CA SER A 1107 8.00 24.40 35.15
C SER A 1107 6.71 24.93 35.80
N GLY A 1108 6.68 26.22 36.12
CA GLY A 1108 5.54 26.90 36.74
C GLY A 1108 5.76 27.18 38.23
N TRP A 1109 4.73 27.66 38.92
CA TRP A 1109 4.78 27.96 40.35
C TRP A 1109 5.05 26.71 41.20
N GLN A 1110 6.13 26.73 41.96
CA GLN A 1110 6.47 25.73 42.98
C GLN A 1110 6.19 26.32 44.35
N THR A 1111 5.52 25.58 45.24
CA THR A 1111 5.15 26.07 46.58
C THR A 1111 5.72 25.14 47.64
N VAL A 1112 6.23 25.71 48.72
CA VAL A 1112 6.61 24.98 49.93
C VAL A 1112 6.08 25.71 51.16
N THR A 1113 5.62 24.95 52.15
CA THR A 1113 5.20 25.47 53.46
C THR A 1113 6.31 25.31 54.49
N PHE A 1114 6.38 26.24 55.44
CA PHE A 1114 7.27 26.13 56.58
C PHE A 1114 6.71 25.09 57.57
N ALA A 1115 7.61 24.43 58.30
CA ALA A 1115 7.23 23.46 59.32
C ALA A 1115 6.32 24.08 60.42
N SER A 1116 6.49 25.36 60.69
CA SER A 1116 5.63 26.17 61.56
C SER A 1116 5.40 27.56 60.95
N PRO A 1117 4.17 28.11 61.01
CA PRO A 1117 3.90 29.49 60.61
C PRO A 1117 4.75 30.52 61.36
N VAL A 1118 5.27 31.52 60.65
CA VAL A 1118 6.12 32.57 61.24
C VAL A 1118 5.31 33.86 61.44
N PRO A 1119 5.18 34.40 62.66
CA PRO A 1119 4.46 35.65 62.88
C PRO A 1119 5.26 36.84 62.32
N LEU A 1120 4.62 37.63 61.47
CA LEU A 1120 5.16 38.85 60.87
C LEU A 1120 4.44 40.08 61.42
N THR A 1121 5.24 41.08 61.80
CA THR A 1121 4.70 42.35 62.32
C THR A 1121 4.23 43.23 61.17
N ALA A 1122 3.10 43.91 61.36
CA ALA A 1122 2.58 44.86 60.38
C ALA A 1122 3.59 45.97 60.07
N ASN A 1123 3.62 46.42 58.81
CA ASN A 1123 4.43 47.51 58.26
C ASN A 1123 5.95 47.36 58.47
N THR A 1124 6.42 46.12 58.65
CA THR A 1124 7.85 45.78 58.72
C THR A 1124 8.27 45.08 57.42
N ILE A 1125 9.42 45.48 56.86
CA ILE A 1125 9.99 44.85 55.67
C ILE A 1125 10.67 43.54 56.05
N TYR A 1126 10.35 42.49 55.29
CA TYR A 1126 10.95 41.16 55.30
C TYR A 1126 11.40 40.79 53.88
N VAL A 1127 12.19 39.72 53.76
CA VAL A 1127 12.63 39.19 52.47
C VAL A 1127 12.22 37.73 52.34
N ALA A 1128 11.42 37.42 51.31
CA ALA A 1128 11.17 36.04 50.89
C ALA A 1128 12.09 35.72 49.72
N SER A 1129 12.86 34.64 49.82
CA SER A 1129 13.81 34.22 48.80
C SER A 1129 13.79 32.71 48.57
N TYR A 1130 14.38 32.28 47.45
CA TYR A 1130 14.79 30.90 47.26
C TYR A 1130 16.23 30.82 46.72
N HIS A 1131 16.92 29.75 47.12
CA HIS A 1131 18.23 29.36 46.60
C HIS A 1131 18.09 28.29 45.53
N THR A 1132 18.88 28.41 44.46
CA THR A 1132 19.14 27.34 43.49
C THR A 1132 20.65 27.14 43.33
N THR A 1133 21.08 25.89 43.18
CA THR A 1133 22.49 25.55 42.92
C THR A 1133 22.88 25.64 41.45
N THR A 1134 21.92 25.72 40.53
CA THR A 1134 22.18 25.71 39.07
C THR A 1134 21.74 26.97 38.34
N GLY A 1135 21.06 27.91 39.02
CA GLY A 1135 20.64 29.18 38.43
C GLY A 1135 19.40 29.05 37.53
N TYR A 1136 19.44 29.59 36.32
CA TYR A 1136 18.38 29.55 35.31
C TYR A 1136 17.00 30.08 35.72
N TYR A 1137 16.98 31.13 36.53
CA TYR A 1137 15.78 31.63 37.19
C TYR A 1137 14.79 32.38 36.29
N SER A 1138 13.54 32.50 36.75
CA SER A 1138 12.53 33.34 36.10
C SER A 1138 12.73 34.82 36.45
N ALA A 1139 12.49 35.72 35.49
CA ALA A 1139 12.64 37.15 35.72
C ALA A 1139 11.69 38.02 34.86
N THR A 1140 11.29 39.16 35.42
CA THR A 1140 10.74 40.30 34.68
C THR A 1140 11.48 41.57 35.08
N SER A 1141 12.27 42.15 34.17
CA SER A 1141 13.04 43.37 34.42
C SER A 1141 12.14 44.60 34.57
N ALA A 1142 12.58 45.61 35.32
CA ALA A 1142 11.88 46.88 35.54
C ALA A 1142 10.50 46.76 36.21
N TYR A 1143 10.19 45.61 36.81
CA TYR A 1143 8.88 45.33 37.41
C TYR A 1143 8.62 46.18 38.66
N PHE A 1144 9.57 46.23 39.59
CA PHE A 1144 9.45 47.01 40.84
C PHE A 1144 9.92 48.46 40.67
N THR A 1145 9.79 49.03 39.47
CA THR A 1145 9.85 50.49 39.29
C THR A 1145 8.65 51.17 39.97
N THR A 1146 7.55 50.44 40.09
CA THR A 1146 6.39 50.75 40.93
C THR A 1146 6.14 49.62 41.93
N GLY A 1147 5.62 49.93 43.12
CA GLY A 1147 5.28 48.93 44.12
C GLY A 1147 4.12 48.05 43.68
N HIS A 1148 4.08 46.81 44.17
CA HIS A 1148 3.01 45.86 43.89
C HIS A 1148 2.24 45.52 45.17
N THR A 1149 0.93 45.76 45.17
CA THR A 1149 0.07 45.50 46.33
C THR A 1149 -0.96 44.44 45.99
N SER A 1150 -1.11 43.46 46.87
CA SER A 1150 -2.16 42.43 46.81
C SER A 1150 -2.68 42.18 48.22
N ALA A 1151 -3.97 42.42 48.43
CA ALA A 1151 -4.61 42.40 49.76
C ALA A 1151 -3.81 43.24 50.79
N MET A 1152 -3.37 42.64 51.90
CA MET A 1152 -2.53 43.33 52.88
C MET A 1152 -1.05 43.36 52.52
N LEU A 1153 -0.60 42.61 51.52
CA LEU A 1153 0.82 42.52 51.17
C LEU A 1153 1.22 43.62 50.19
N LEU A 1154 2.36 44.26 50.45
CA LEU A 1154 3.00 45.22 49.57
C LEU A 1154 4.45 44.79 49.35
N ALA A 1155 4.84 44.57 48.09
CA ALA A 1155 6.21 44.62 47.63
C ALA A 1155 6.53 46.08 47.24
N PRO A 1156 7.29 46.85 48.04
CA PRO A 1156 7.49 48.27 47.77
C PRO A 1156 8.29 48.50 46.48
N ASP A 1157 8.18 49.68 45.87
CA ASP A 1157 9.04 50.03 44.75
C ASP A 1157 10.53 50.07 45.15
N SER A 1158 11.42 49.94 44.17
CA SER A 1158 12.85 49.83 44.43
C SER A 1158 13.46 51.11 45.01
N ALA A 1159 12.91 52.30 44.73
CA ALA A 1159 13.41 53.54 45.32
C ALA A 1159 13.10 53.59 46.82
N SER A 1160 11.88 53.19 47.21
CA SER A 1160 11.41 53.15 48.59
C SER A 1160 12.04 52.03 49.42
N ALA A 1161 12.37 50.88 48.82
CA ALA A 1161 12.91 49.71 49.54
C ALA A 1161 14.44 49.67 49.65
N GLY A 1162 15.16 50.63 49.07
CA GLY A 1162 16.62 50.53 48.88
C GLY A 1162 17.01 49.38 47.95
N GLY A 1163 16.28 49.23 46.85
CA GLY A 1163 16.34 48.13 45.88
C GLY A 1163 15.34 47.01 46.21
N ASN A 1164 14.49 46.62 45.25
CA ASN A 1164 13.63 45.45 45.34
C ASN A 1164 13.86 44.54 44.12
N GLY A 1165 13.61 43.25 44.26
CA GLY A 1165 14.21 42.24 43.38
C GLY A 1165 15.65 41.98 43.77
N VAL A 1166 15.84 41.27 44.88
CA VAL A 1166 17.16 41.10 45.48
C VAL A 1166 17.80 39.76 45.10
N TYR A 1167 19.13 39.75 45.01
CA TYR A 1167 19.89 38.54 44.72
C TYR A 1167 21.27 38.53 45.38
N ILE A 1168 21.88 37.34 45.45
CA ILE A 1168 23.30 37.14 45.73
C ILE A 1168 23.77 35.81 45.12
N TYR A 1169 24.92 35.80 44.45
CA TYR A 1169 25.51 34.58 43.88
C TYR A 1169 26.28 33.77 44.93
N GLY A 1170 26.33 32.45 44.73
CA GLY A 1170 27.07 31.50 45.57
C GLY A 1170 26.15 30.65 46.44
N ALA A 1171 26.65 30.28 47.62
CA ALA A 1171 25.86 29.54 48.61
C ALA A 1171 24.71 30.40 49.17
N SER A 1172 23.66 29.75 49.67
CA SER A 1172 22.50 30.45 50.26
C SER A 1172 22.93 31.42 51.36
N ALA A 1173 22.58 32.69 51.18
CA ALA A 1173 22.91 33.79 52.06
C ALA A 1173 21.88 34.92 51.89
N PHE A 1174 21.81 35.86 52.83
CA PHE A 1174 20.86 36.97 52.77
C PHE A 1174 21.09 37.85 51.51
N PRO A 1175 20.12 37.95 50.58
CA PRO A 1175 20.31 38.66 49.32
C PRO A 1175 20.23 40.18 49.51
N THR A 1176 21.30 40.88 49.13
CA THR A 1176 21.45 42.34 49.35
C THR A 1176 21.62 43.15 48.07
N SER A 1177 21.97 42.52 46.93
CA SER A 1177 22.13 43.21 45.66
C SER A 1177 20.80 43.29 44.92
N SER A 1178 20.58 44.31 44.09
CA SER A 1178 19.40 44.39 43.21
C SER A 1178 19.82 44.84 41.81
N TYR A 1179 19.13 44.36 40.79
CA TYR A 1179 19.40 44.72 39.40
C TYR A 1179 18.11 45.13 38.71
N ASN A 1180 18.11 46.35 38.14
CA ASN A 1180 17.05 46.89 37.30
C ASN A 1180 15.61 46.70 37.85
N SER A 1181 15.41 46.80 39.17
CA SER A 1181 14.10 46.60 39.82
C SER A 1181 13.40 45.29 39.40
N THR A 1182 14.15 44.20 39.24
CA THR A 1182 13.66 42.96 38.62
C THR A 1182 12.73 42.17 39.54
N ASN A 1183 11.61 41.64 39.04
CA ASN A 1183 10.86 40.61 39.76
C ASN A 1183 11.41 39.22 39.41
N TYR A 1184 11.98 38.53 40.39
CA TYR A 1184 12.46 37.15 40.24
C TYR A 1184 11.37 36.09 40.52
N TRP A 1185 10.11 36.54 40.61
CA TRP A 1185 8.92 35.70 40.78
C TRP A 1185 8.98 34.81 42.01
N VAL A 1186 9.35 35.42 43.13
CA VAL A 1186 9.32 34.82 44.46
C VAL A 1186 8.18 35.46 45.23
N ASP A 1187 7.45 34.67 46.01
CA ASP A 1187 6.26 35.11 46.71
C ASP A 1187 6.13 34.47 48.08
N VAL A 1188 5.51 35.19 49.01
CA VAL A 1188 5.18 34.72 50.35
C VAL A 1188 3.71 34.35 50.42
N ILE A 1189 3.41 33.27 51.13
CA ILE A 1189 2.03 32.86 51.42
C ILE A 1189 1.76 33.18 52.88
N VAL A 1190 0.76 34.02 53.15
CA VAL A 1190 0.40 34.43 54.52
C VAL A 1190 -1.07 34.13 54.84
N SER A 1191 -1.39 34.09 56.12
CA SER A 1191 -2.78 34.10 56.60
C SER A 1191 -2.99 35.16 57.69
N ASN A 1192 -4.25 35.58 57.86
CA ASN A 1192 -4.65 36.50 58.94
C ASN A 1192 -4.37 35.86 60.31
N SER A 1193 -3.87 36.67 61.24
CA SER A 1193 -3.51 36.22 62.59
C SER A 1193 -4.69 36.11 63.57
N SER A 1194 -5.95 36.27 63.12
CA SER A 1194 -7.12 36.26 64.02
C SER A 1194 -7.82 34.89 64.10
N GLY A 1195 -7.56 34.15 65.18
CA GLY A 1195 -8.53 33.22 65.74
C GLY A 1195 -9.62 34.01 66.48
N ALA A 1196 -10.77 34.24 65.82
CA ALA A 1196 -12.07 34.49 66.46
C ALA A 1196 -13.19 34.34 65.40
N PRO A 1197 -14.28 33.59 65.70
CA PRO A 1197 -15.37 33.37 64.74
C PRO A 1197 -16.30 34.59 64.70
N VAL A 1198 -16.81 34.93 63.51
CA VAL A 1198 -17.89 35.92 63.34
C VAL A 1198 -19.19 35.15 63.08
N VAL A 1199 -20.20 35.48 63.89
CA VAL A 1199 -21.56 34.92 63.96
C VAL A 1199 -22.39 35.24 62.73
#